data_AF-A0A6A9SMM9-F1
#
_entry.id   AF-A0A6A9SMM9-F1
#
_cell.length_a   1.000
_cell.length_b   1.000
_cell.length_c   1.000
_cell.angle_alpha   90.00
_cell.angle_beta   90.00
_cell.angle_gamma   90.00
#
_symmetry.space_group_name_H-M   'P 1'
#
loop_
_entity.id
_entity.type
_entity.pdbx_description
1 polymer ?
#
loop_
_entity_poly.entity_id
_entity_poly.type
_entity_poly.pdbx_seq_one_letter_code
_entity_poly.pdbx_strand_id
1 'polypeptide(L)'
;MSRARAIALSVLLTCWLLAGSVAFAMPAAAATIEVDNTLSQTDTKGEVDVQTQVTVPDGVTSLEITIPEDTDVYETEGFSQSGTDGRTYEWTGGTDRPFVRYDLAGNRTIDRGSGEQFLYAVTDEWAVVRSPSISVRATGIDLRINCSNHVDGEGVAGRHITYLGGFEEHTREAAGQRFRLIESEHGDMRENPEDVLDSLAHAANHFETGARDDSVLVIAVPSNVDWAATGVQRGDSDMWVRDDERLDTARNTWIHEYIHTRQDYDRTEATRWTIEGMADYYAALLTYEQGRIDFETFQAQMDDGTRDRYSDVQLSDPATWENTRGNYEKGALVFGHLDRRLRADADTTLAAAIAEFNDPGTELTQRRFLDAIETTGNADIRDDAERYTETTETPPVWSRQQHLDAFGGADIRYEFEEFAVSGPYREATIDSPRVVTGETLEPTVRIRNVGTDAGEYTAELRVDGETVGERTGTLDADEAATVTFQRRFDAAGEYDLSIGTTTTTAVVEEPADVAVTDLTAAPADPTLGESVTLRATVESSADRPADGDVTFAVDGESVATERVQLNDGSVTVETTTTFEESGEYTVTAGDRSTTVSVRSETATPGGTESGMPQSTEQPTDGPDRPTTPTEGAGSGFGVSAAALAALAAVVLFGRR
;
A
#
# COMPACT_ATOMS: atom_id res chain seq x y z
N MET A 1 76.30 76.83 -4.39
CA MET A 1 75.92 77.01 -2.97
C MET A 1 74.52 76.38 -2.80
N SER A 2 74.12 75.67 -1.75
CA SER A 2 74.83 75.06 -0.60
C SER A 2 73.84 74.16 0.19
N ARG A 3 74.19 72.87 0.42
CA ARG A 3 73.77 71.96 1.53
C ARG A 3 72.31 71.46 1.68
N ALA A 4 72.19 70.12 1.91
CA ALA A 4 71.26 69.38 2.81
C ALA A 4 69.73 69.46 2.55
N ARG A 5 68.85 68.44 2.74
CA ARG A 5 68.79 67.06 3.32
C ARG A 5 67.43 66.44 2.87
N ALA A 6 67.08 65.13 2.90
CA ALA A 6 67.80 63.85 2.75
C ALA A 6 66.80 62.65 2.66
N ILE A 7 67.20 61.54 2.01
CA ILE A 7 66.92 60.10 2.33
C ILE A 7 65.46 59.61 2.50
N ALA A 8 65.03 58.65 1.66
CA ALA A 8 64.61 57.28 2.07
C ALA A 8 64.14 56.36 0.91
N LEU A 9 65.07 55.70 0.19
CA LEU A 9 64.91 54.34 -0.38
C LEU A 9 66.27 53.84 -0.92
N SER A 10 66.40 52.52 -1.16
CA SER A 10 67.55 51.83 -1.78
C SER A 10 68.79 51.56 -0.92
N VAL A 11 68.69 50.62 0.05
CA VAL A 11 69.84 49.91 0.67
C VAL A 11 69.44 48.45 0.94
N LEU A 12 70.42 47.53 0.91
CA LEU A 12 70.37 46.09 1.26
C LEU A 12 69.78 45.11 0.22
N LEU A 13 70.55 44.95 -0.87
CA LEU A 13 70.91 43.62 -1.37
C LEU A 13 72.09 43.10 -0.50
N THR A 14 72.25 41.77 -0.39
CA THR A 14 73.35 41.00 0.29
C THR A 14 73.15 40.67 1.78
N CYS A 15 73.44 39.41 2.13
CA CYS A 15 73.30 38.73 3.44
C CYS A 15 71.82 38.52 3.87
N TRP A 16 71.24 37.31 3.84
CA TRP A 16 71.79 35.99 4.21
C TRP A 16 71.43 34.87 3.23
N LEU A 17 72.46 34.12 2.82
CA LEU A 17 72.39 32.66 2.64
C LEU A 17 71.97 31.98 3.96
N LEU A 18 71.38 30.78 3.90
CA LEU A 18 70.74 30.02 5.00
C LEU A 18 69.25 30.29 5.24
N ALA A 19 68.46 30.36 4.16
CA ALA A 19 67.15 29.70 4.19
C ALA A 19 67.38 28.28 3.64
N GLY A 20 67.39 27.29 4.53
CA GLY A 20 67.45 25.89 4.09
C GLY A 20 66.20 25.60 3.25
N SER A 21 66.38 25.00 2.08
CA SER A 21 65.29 24.32 1.39
C SER A 21 64.84 23.16 2.25
N VAL A 22 63.95 23.41 3.21
CA VAL A 22 63.12 22.37 3.80
C VAL A 22 62.19 21.94 2.68
N ALA A 23 62.70 21.05 1.83
CA ALA A 23 61.87 20.12 1.13
C ALA A 23 61.11 19.39 2.24
N PHE A 24 59.85 19.75 2.44
CA PHE A 24 58.90 18.82 3.03
C PHE A 24 58.92 17.62 2.10
N ALA A 25 59.70 16.61 2.47
CA ALA A 25 59.50 15.28 1.96
C ALA A 25 58.06 14.95 2.35
N MET A 26 57.15 14.99 1.37
CA MET A 26 55.87 14.33 1.54
C MET A 26 56.20 12.89 1.94
N PRO A 27 55.50 12.31 2.93
CA PRO A 27 55.69 10.90 3.23
C PRO A 27 55.54 10.14 1.91
N ALA A 28 56.52 9.29 1.60
CA ALA A 28 56.40 8.41 0.45
C ALA A 28 55.11 7.61 0.66
N ALA A 29 54.23 7.57 -0.34
CA ALA A 29 53.01 6.79 -0.25
C ALA A 29 53.40 5.34 0.12
N ALA A 30 52.73 4.77 1.12
CA ALA A 30 52.91 3.39 1.51
C ALA A 30 52.78 2.51 0.26
N ALA A 31 53.68 1.55 0.08
CA ALA A 31 53.62 0.69 -1.09
C ALA A 31 52.46 -0.31 -0.92
N THR A 32 51.73 -0.56 -2.00
CA THR A 32 50.60 -1.50 -1.94
C THR A 32 51.05 -2.90 -2.32
N ILE A 33 50.70 -3.88 -1.49
CA ILE A 33 50.63 -5.29 -1.87
C ILE A 33 49.22 -5.52 -2.42
N GLU A 34 49.13 -5.78 -3.72
CA GLU A 34 47.87 -6.17 -4.37
C GLU A 34 47.71 -7.69 -4.23
N VAL A 35 46.55 -8.15 -3.76
CA VAL A 35 46.16 -9.56 -3.70
C VAL A 35 44.95 -9.76 -4.58
N ASP A 36 45.13 -10.43 -5.71
CA ASP A 36 44.10 -10.67 -6.70
C ASP A 36 43.66 -12.14 -6.62
N ASN A 37 42.44 -12.38 -6.16
CA ASN A 37 41.79 -13.68 -6.24
C ASN A 37 41.03 -13.77 -7.56
N THR A 38 41.29 -14.80 -8.36
CA THR A 38 40.48 -15.11 -9.55
C THR A 38 39.76 -16.43 -9.29
N LEU A 39 38.43 -16.43 -9.39
CA LEU A 39 37.58 -17.60 -9.17
C LEU A 39 37.01 -18.13 -10.50
N SER A 40 36.86 -19.45 -10.61
CA SER A 40 36.15 -20.09 -11.74
C SER A 40 35.43 -21.36 -11.30
N GLN A 41 34.54 -21.89 -12.14
CA GLN A 41 33.92 -23.19 -11.90
C GLN A 41 34.91 -24.32 -12.20
N THR A 42 34.82 -25.42 -11.44
CA THR A 42 35.64 -26.64 -11.61
C THR A 42 34.74 -27.85 -11.82
N ASP A 43 35.28 -28.93 -12.44
CA ASP A 43 34.57 -30.20 -12.60
C ASP A 43 34.29 -30.90 -11.24
N THR A 44 34.94 -30.44 -10.15
CA THR A 44 34.76 -31.00 -8.81
C THR A 44 33.50 -30.47 -8.12
N LYS A 45 32.54 -31.36 -7.90
CA LYS A 45 31.23 -31.01 -7.32
C LYS A 45 31.34 -30.42 -5.91
N GLY A 46 30.85 -29.19 -5.75
CA GLY A 46 30.81 -28.48 -4.47
C GLY A 46 31.98 -27.53 -4.22
N GLU A 47 32.92 -27.46 -5.16
CA GLU A 47 34.14 -26.66 -5.08
C GLU A 47 34.20 -25.62 -6.20
N VAL A 48 35.03 -24.59 -6.02
CA VAL A 48 35.38 -23.61 -7.06
C VAL A 48 36.89 -23.53 -7.16
N ASP A 49 37.43 -23.36 -8.36
CA ASP A 49 38.87 -23.12 -8.52
C ASP A 49 39.20 -21.68 -8.15
N VAL A 50 40.31 -21.48 -7.44
CA VAL A 50 40.80 -20.18 -7.02
C VAL A 50 42.29 -20.04 -7.28
N GLN A 51 42.66 -19.02 -8.04
CA GLN A 51 44.03 -18.51 -8.11
C GLN A 51 44.17 -17.26 -7.24
N THR A 52 44.90 -17.35 -6.14
CA THR A 52 45.37 -16.16 -5.38
C THR A 52 46.74 -15.76 -5.91
N GLN A 53 46.82 -14.63 -6.61
CA GLN A 53 48.08 -14.00 -7.00
C GLN A 53 48.37 -12.81 -6.10
N VAL A 54 49.64 -12.59 -5.75
CA VAL A 54 50.08 -11.40 -5.02
C VAL A 54 51.07 -10.62 -5.88
N THR A 55 50.90 -9.30 -5.99
CA THR A 55 51.92 -8.41 -6.57
C THR A 55 52.72 -7.76 -5.44
N VAL A 56 54.00 -8.09 -5.36
CA VAL A 56 54.91 -7.69 -4.27
C VAL A 56 55.71 -6.46 -4.69
N PRO A 57 55.54 -5.30 -4.03
CA PRO A 57 56.27 -4.10 -4.39
C PRO A 57 57.74 -4.12 -3.92
N ASP A 58 58.59 -3.37 -4.61
CA ASP A 58 59.99 -3.14 -4.24
C ASP A 58 60.10 -2.69 -2.77
N GLY A 59 60.93 -3.40 -1.99
CA GLY A 59 61.21 -3.08 -0.58
C GLY A 59 60.50 -3.95 0.46
N VAL A 60 59.61 -4.86 0.05
CA VAL A 60 59.15 -5.97 0.90
C VAL A 60 60.31 -6.95 1.13
N THR A 61 60.55 -7.33 2.39
CA THR A 61 61.62 -8.25 2.80
C THR A 61 61.13 -9.63 3.22
N SER A 62 59.87 -9.74 3.63
CA SER A 62 59.18 -11.02 3.82
C SER A 62 57.70 -10.84 3.55
N LEU A 63 57.05 -11.89 3.07
CA LEU A 63 55.62 -11.96 2.83
C LEU A 63 55.15 -13.38 3.13
N GLU A 64 54.10 -13.49 3.94
CA GLU A 64 53.39 -14.72 4.25
C GLU A 64 51.91 -14.49 3.95
N ILE A 65 51.28 -15.44 3.26
CA ILE A 65 49.83 -15.49 3.08
C ILE A 65 49.26 -16.72 3.77
N THR A 66 48.05 -16.58 4.34
CA THR A 66 47.25 -17.71 4.80
C THR A 66 45.96 -17.75 3.99
N ILE A 67 45.77 -18.82 3.22
CA ILE A 67 44.56 -19.06 2.42
C ILE A 67 43.39 -19.55 3.31
N PRO A 68 42.16 -19.66 2.78
CA PRO A 68 41.01 -20.15 3.53
C PRO A 68 41.19 -21.58 4.08
N GLU A 69 40.23 -22.01 4.91
CA GLU A 69 40.09 -23.42 5.31
C GLU A 69 39.30 -24.18 4.24
N ASP A 70 39.39 -25.52 4.28
CA ASP A 70 38.75 -26.41 3.31
C ASP A 70 39.20 -26.12 1.86
N THR A 71 40.51 -26.11 1.65
CA THR A 71 41.18 -25.87 0.36
C THR A 71 42.17 -26.98 0.02
N ASP A 72 42.15 -27.45 -1.21
CA ASP A 72 43.10 -28.43 -1.75
C ASP A 72 44.06 -27.75 -2.76
N VAL A 73 45.28 -27.46 -2.30
CA VAL A 73 46.30 -26.74 -3.09
C VAL A 73 47.01 -27.69 -4.04
N TYR A 74 46.93 -27.39 -5.34
CA TYR A 74 47.52 -28.23 -6.39
C TYR A 74 48.69 -27.58 -7.16
N GLU A 75 48.85 -26.25 -7.11
CA GLU A 75 49.96 -25.55 -7.78
C GLU A 75 50.43 -24.31 -6.99
N THR A 76 51.74 -24.06 -6.95
CA THR A 76 52.32 -22.79 -6.45
C THR A 76 53.47 -22.33 -7.33
N GLU A 77 53.61 -21.01 -7.49
CA GLU A 77 54.81 -20.38 -8.03
C GLU A 77 55.25 -19.24 -7.10
N GLY A 78 56.54 -19.17 -6.77
CA GLY A 78 57.08 -18.13 -5.89
C GLY A 78 56.70 -18.26 -4.41
N PHE A 79 55.75 -19.12 -4.05
CA PHE A 79 55.39 -19.47 -2.67
C PHE A 79 55.86 -20.87 -2.27
N SER A 80 56.28 -21.02 -1.02
CA SER A 80 56.55 -22.30 -0.37
C SER A 80 55.76 -22.42 0.93
N GLN A 81 55.11 -23.56 1.15
CA GLN A 81 54.35 -23.83 2.38
C GLN A 81 55.27 -23.76 3.61
N SER A 82 54.92 -22.90 4.59
CA SER A 82 55.70 -22.65 5.80
C SER A 82 55.02 -23.15 7.08
N GLY A 83 53.68 -23.24 7.09
CA GLY A 83 52.88 -23.66 8.23
C GLY A 83 52.64 -25.17 8.33
N THR A 84 52.46 -25.67 9.56
CA THR A 84 51.92 -27.02 9.82
C THR A 84 50.39 -27.11 9.68
N ASP A 85 49.75 -26.01 9.30
CA ASP A 85 48.31 -25.83 9.18
C ASP A 85 47.75 -26.23 7.81
N GLY A 86 48.61 -26.51 6.82
CA GLY A 86 48.20 -26.83 5.44
C GLY A 86 48.05 -25.61 4.52
N ARG A 87 47.95 -24.40 5.09
CA ARG A 87 47.33 -23.23 4.45
C ARG A 87 48.17 -21.95 4.50
N THR A 88 49.31 -21.96 5.20
CA THR A 88 50.21 -20.81 5.27
C THR A 88 51.43 -20.97 4.36
N TYR A 89 51.67 -19.96 3.51
CA TYR A 89 52.63 -19.94 2.42
C TYR A 89 53.56 -18.72 2.52
N GLU A 90 54.86 -18.95 2.58
CA GLU A 90 55.91 -17.92 2.62
C GLU A 90 56.46 -17.64 1.21
N TRP A 91 56.63 -16.36 0.90
CA TRP A 91 57.19 -15.89 -0.36
C TRP A 91 58.70 -16.17 -0.44
N THR A 92 59.10 -16.85 -1.51
CA THR A 92 60.47 -17.32 -1.73
C THR A 92 61.44 -16.22 -2.23
N GLY A 93 60.93 -15.04 -2.61
CA GLY A 93 61.72 -13.99 -3.25
C GLY A 93 62.10 -14.24 -4.71
N GLY A 94 61.62 -15.34 -5.31
CA GLY A 94 61.99 -15.75 -6.68
C GLY A 94 61.28 -15.00 -7.81
N THR A 95 60.15 -14.36 -7.51
CA THR A 95 59.31 -13.58 -8.45
C THR A 95 58.59 -12.48 -7.67
N ASP A 96 58.31 -11.34 -8.31
CA ASP A 96 57.49 -10.25 -7.79
C ASP A 96 55.97 -10.53 -7.89
N ARG A 97 55.58 -11.59 -8.61
CA ARG A 97 54.18 -12.01 -8.79
C ARG A 97 53.94 -13.49 -8.42
N PRO A 98 54.19 -13.90 -7.17
CA PRO A 98 53.92 -15.26 -6.71
C PRO A 98 52.41 -15.58 -6.70
N PHE A 99 52.05 -16.85 -6.84
CA PHE A 99 50.66 -17.32 -6.78
C PHE A 99 50.50 -18.71 -6.15
N VAL A 100 49.28 -19.00 -5.70
CA VAL A 100 48.81 -20.31 -5.24
C VAL A 100 47.50 -20.61 -5.99
N ARG A 101 47.34 -21.82 -6.53
CA ARG A 101 46.05 -22.33 -7.05
C ARG A 101 45.53 -23.47 -6.20
N TYR A 102 44.23 -23.44 -5.93
CA TYR A 102 43.56 -24.40 -5.06
C TYR A 102 42.08 -24.52 -5.37
N ASP A 103 41.55 -25.74 -5.26
CA ASP A 103 40.11 -25.95 -5.16
C ASP A 103 39.66 -25.46 -3.76
N LEU A 104 38.55 -24.73 -3.70
CA LEU A 104 37.94 -24.18 -2.48
C LEU A 104 36.54 -24.76 -2.28
N ALA A 105 36.25 -25.33 -1.11
CA ALA A 105 34.90 -25.79 -0.76
C ALA A 105 33.89 -24.62 -0.72
N GLY A 106 33.13 -24.48 -1.81
CA GLY A 106 32.13 -23.42 -2.01
C GLY A 106 30.79 -23.75 -1.37
N ASN A 107 30.39 -25.02 -1.38
CA ASN A 107 29.20 -25.48 -0.66
C ASN A 107 29.36 -25.27 0.85
N ARG A 108 28.41 -24.58 1.48
CA ARG A 108 28.34 -24.40 2.94
C ARG A 108 26.93 -24.66 3.41
N THR A 109 26.76 -25.67 4.27
CA THR A 109 25.47 -26.06 4.84
C THR A 109 25.33 -25.69 6.32
N ILE A 110 24.09 -25.67 6.80
CA ILE A 110 23.74 -25.64 8.23
C ILE A 110 22.51 -26.52 8.46
N ASP A 111 22.48 -27.28 9.55
CA ASP A 111 21.30 -28.02 10.00
C ASP A 111 20.63 -27.26 11.15
N ARG A 112 19.34 -26.92 10.97
CA ARG A 112 18.51 -26.27 12.00
C ARG A 112 17.40 -27.19 12.54
N GLY A 113 17.58 -28.50 12.45
CA GLY A 113 16.65 -29.53 12.91
C GLY A 113 15.72 -30.09 11.82
N SER A 114 15.95 -29.71 10.56
CA SER A 114 15.22 -30.18 9.38
C SER A 114 16.10 -30.88 8.33
N GLY A 115 17.41 -31.01 8.59
CA GLY A 115 18.40 -31.48 7.62
C GLY A 115 19.37 -30.37 7.21
N GLU A 116 20.42 -30.75 6.47
CA GLU A 116 21.41 -29.81 5.95
C GLU A 116 20.83 -28.95 4.82
N GLN A 117 20.79 -27.64 5.03
CA GLN A 117 20.34 -26.64 4.04
C GLN A 117 21.49 -25.71 3.67
N PHE A 118 21.50 -25.15 2.46
CA PHE A 118 22.61 -24.35 1.93
C PHE A 118 22.59 -22.89 2.40
N LEU A 119 23.77 -22.34 2.70
CA LEU A 119 24.03 -20.90 2.83
C LEU A 119 24.84 -20.37 1.63
N TYR A 120 25.58 -21.26 0.96
CA TYR A 120 26.33 -21.03 -0.27
C TYR A 120 26.29 -22.34 -1.06
N ALA A 121 26.09 -22.27 -2.36
CA ALA A 121 25.85 -23.43 -3.21
C ALA A 121 26.68 -23.35 -4.49
N VAL A 122 27.18 -24.51 -4.91
CA VAL A 122 27.88 -24.76 -6.18
C VAL A 122 27.09 -25.83 -6.91
N THR A 123 26.62 -25.52 -8.11
CA THR A 123 25.94 -26.44 -9.02
C THR A 123 26.84 -26.74 -10.23
N ASP A 124 26.34 -27.56 -11.18
CA ASP A 124 27.06 -27.87 -12.42
C ASP A 124 26.95 -26.74 -13.48
N GLU A 125 26.19 -25.66 -13.20
CA GLU A 125 25.93 -24.56 -14.14
C GLU A 125 26.24 -23.17 -13.54
N TRP A 126 25.99 -22.97 -12.24
CA TRP A 126 26.23 -21.72 -11.51
C TRP A 126 26.65 -21.96 -10.05
N ALA A 127 27.24 -20.95 -9.41
CA ALA A 127 27.58 -20.98 -7.99
C ALA A 127 27.42 -19.61 -7.33
N VAL A 128 27.05 -19.60 -6.05
CA VAL A 128 27.17 -18.44 -5.16
C VAL A 128 28.03 -18.84 -3.97
N VAL A 129 29.19 -18.20 -3.82
CA VAL A 129 30.24 -18.58 -2.88
C VAL A 129 30.75 -17.39 -2.08
N ARG A 130 31.41 -17.68 -0.96
CA ARG A 130 32.16 -16.67 -0.19
C ARG A 130 33.42 -16.31 -0.96
N SER A 131 33.64 -15.00 -1.20
CA SER A 131 34.91 -14.53 -1.75
C SER A 131 36.08 -14.91 -0.82
N PRO A 132 37.28 -15.26 -1.34
CA PRO A 132 38.38 -15.75 -0.52
C PRO A 132 38.95 -14.67 0.40
N SER A 133 38.99 -14.96 1.70
CA SER A 133 39.61 -14.08 2.69
C SER A 133 41.07 -14.51 2.93
N ILE A 134 41.99 -13.76 2.33
CA ILE A 134 43.44 -14.02 2.42
C ILE A 134 44.01 -13.19 3.58
N SER A 135 44.62 -13.86 4.56
CA SER A 135 45.42 -13.15 5.57
C SER A 135 46.80 -12.87 5.00
N VAL A 136 47.29 -11.64 5.14
CA VAL A 136 48.60 -11.22 4.64
C VAL A 136 49.44 -10.67 5.79
N ARG A 137 50.66 -11.20 5.94
CA ARG A 137 51.68 -10.65 6.85
C ARG A 137 52.92 -10.30 6.04
N ALA A 138 53.31 -9.03 6.05
CA ALA A 138 54.49 -8.56 5.33
C ALA A 138 55.42 -7.75 6.24
N THR A 139 56.70 -7.74 5.91
CA THR A 139 57.71 -6.87 6.56
C THR A 139 58.53 -6.13 5.51
N GLY A 140 59.04 -4.95 5.88
CA GLY A 140 59.89 -4.13 5.02
C GLY A 140 59.65 -2.65 5.26
N ILE A 141 58.89 -2.03 4.35
CA ILE A 141 58.51 -0.62 4.35
C ILE A 141 57.12 -0.40 4.98
N ASP A 142 56.61 0.84 4.92
CA ASP A 142 55.21 1.14 5.21
C ASP A 142 54.34 0.57 4.07
N LEU A 143 53.37 -0.28 4.41
CA LEU A 143 52.68 -1.17 3.47
C LEU A 143 51.16 -1.07 3.63
N ARG A 144 50.48 -0.95 2.50
CA ARG A 144 49.03 -1.15 2.40
C ARG A 144 48.78 -2.52 1.77
N ILE A 145 47.75 -3.22 2.23
CA ILE A 145 47.23 -4.42 1.57
C ILE A 145 45.95 -4.01 0.87
N ASN A 146 45.81 -4.38 -0.40
CA ASN A 146 44.58 -4.25 -1.16
C ASN A 146 44.19 -5.63 -1.69
N CYS A 147 42.97 -6.07 -1.42
CA CYS A 147 42.48 -7.37 -1.86
C CYS A 147 41.36 -7.16 -2.88
N SER A 148 41.45 -7.81 -4.03
CA SER A 148 40.46 -7.75 -5.09
C SER A 148 40.03 -9.16 -5.50
N ASN A 149 38.80 -9.30 -5.98
CA ASN A 149 38.24 -10.57 -6.44
C ASN A 149 37.76 -10.40 -7.88
N HIS A 150 37.99 -11.42 -8.71
CA HIS A 150 37.64 -11.47 -10.13
C HIS A 150 37.03 -12.84 -10.46
N VAL A 151 36.32 -12.90 -11.58
CA VAL A 151 35.83 -14.16 -12.17
C VAL A 151 36.59 -14.43 -13.47
N ASP A 152 37.05 -15.66 -13.68
CA ASP A 152 37.48 -16.17 -14.99
C ASP A 152 36.33 -16.99 -15.58
N GLY A 153 35.66 -16.44 -16.59
CA GLY A 153 34.41 -16.96 -17.14
C GLY A 153 33.24 -15.99 -16.97
N GLU A 154 32.03 -16.53 -16.90
CA GLU A 154 30.79 -15.78 -16.63
C GLU A 154 30.53 -15.70 -15.13
N GLY A 155 30.21 -14.50 -14.64
CA GLY A 155 29.92 -14.24 -13.24
C GLY A 155 30.36 -12.85 -12.79
N VAL A 156 30.20 -12.59 -11.48
CA VAL A 156 30.49 -11.31 -10.85
C VAL A 156 31.07 -11.53 -9.45
N ALA A 157 32.21 -10.89 -9.20
CA ALA A 157 32.87 -10.89 -7.90
C ALA A 157 32.53 -9.62 -7.11
N GLY A 158 32.05 -9.81 -5.88
CA GLY A 158 32.01 -8.81 -4.83
C GLY A 158 33.17 -8.97 -3.85
N ARG A 159 33.21 -8.13 -2.83
CA ARG A 159 34.29 -8.11 -1.82
C ARG A 159 34.22 -9.33 -0.88
N HIS A 160 33.02 -9.82 -0.60
CA HIS A 160 32.70 -10.86 0.38
C HIS A 160 31.92 -12.06 -0.20
N ILE A 161 31.23 -11.87 -1.33
CA ILE A 161 30.45 -12.89 -2.07
C ILE A 161 30.84 -12.84 -3.56
N THR A 162 30.90 -13.99 -4.22
CA THR A 162 31.09 -14.12 -5.67
C THR A 162 30.00 -15.00 -6.25
N TYR A 163 29.43 -14.60 -7.39
CA TYR A 163 28.54 -15.41 -8.22
C TYR A 163 29.29 -15.85 -9.49
N LEU A 164 29.12 -17.10 -9.89
CA LEU A 164 29.66 -17.71 -11.10
C LEU A 164 28.47 -18.26 -11.92
N GLY A 165 28.43 -18.00 -13.22
CA GLY A 165 27.30 -18.36 -14.10
C GLY A 165 26.77 -17.17 -14.91
N GLY A 166 25.80 -17.41 -15.79
CA GLY A 166 25.13 -16.37 -16.56
C GLY A 166 24.26 -15.46 -15.69
N PHE A 167 24.21 -14.16 -16.03
CA PHE A 167 23.43 -13.16 -15.30
C PHE A 167 23.04 -11.93 -16.15
N GLU A 168 21.95 -11.29 -15.77
CA GLU A 168 21.65 -9.89 -16.14
C GLU A 168 21.99 -8.96 -14.95
N GLU A 169 22.60 -7.80 -15.21
CA GLU A 169 22.95 -6.81 -14.17
C GLU A 169 22.12 -5.53 -14.33
N HIS A 170 21.34 -5.25 -13.29
CA HIS A 170 20.53 -4.03 -13.14
C HIS A 170 21.22 -3.10 -12.13
N THR A 171 21.21 -1.79 -12.36
CA THR A 171 21.97 -0.84 -11.51
C THR A 171 21.16 0.39 -11.11
N ARG A 172 21.33 0.84 -9.87
CA ARG A 172 20.70 2.06 -9.35
C ARG A 172 21.66 2.86 -8.48
N GLU A 173 21.71 4.17 -8.69
CA GLU A 173 22.46 5.12 -7.86
C GLU A 173 21.49 5.76 -6.87
N ALA A 174 21.72 5.59 -5.56
CA ALA A 174 20.87 6.19 -4.52
C ALA A 174 21.69 6.48 -3.25
N ALA A 175 21.39 7.59 -2.57
CA ALA A 175 22.01 7.97 -1.29
C ALA A 175 23.56 8.01 -1.26
N GLY A 176 24.22 8.08 -2.43
CA GLY A 176 25.67 8.04 -2.59
C GLY A 176 26.26 6.64 -2.85
N GLN A 177 25.42 5.61 -3.05
CA GLN A 177 25.82 4.23 -3.29
C GLN A 177 25.30 3.74 -4.65
N ARG A 178 26.11 2.88 -5.30
CA ARG A 178 25.69 2.15 -6.49
C ARG A 178 25.25 0.72 -6.16
N PHE A 179 23.95 0.49 -6.17
CA PHE A 179 23.35 -0.83 -6.12
C PHE A 179 23.58 -1.56 -7.44
N ARG A 180 24.02 -2.81 -7.36
CA ARG A 180 24.22 -3.75 -8.47
C ARG A 180 23.40 -5.00 -8.18
N LEU A 181 22.22 -5.10 -8.78
CA LEU A 181 21.36 -6.27 -8.67
C LEU A 181 21.70 -7.25 -9.81
N ILE A 182 22.03 -8.47 -9.44
CA ILE A 182 22.47 -9.55 -10.32
C ILE A 182 21.33 -10.56 -10.37
N GLU A 183 20.67 -10.66 -11.52
CA GLU A 183 19.62 -11.63 -11.80
C GLU A 183 20.25 -12.87 -12.44
N SER A 184 20.17 -14.02 -11.76
CA SER A 184 20.71 -15.28 -12.26
C SER A 184 19.92 -15.79 -13.47
N GLU A 185 20.58 -16.09 -14.59
CA GLU A 185 19.93 -16.72 -15.77
C GLU A 185 19.37 -18.14 -15.48
N HIS A 186 19.67 -18.69 -14.31
CA HIS A 186 19.20 -20.00 -13.84
C HIS A 186 18.03 -19.91 -12.83
N GLY A 187 17.51 -18.70 -12.60
CA GLY A 187 16.34 -18.39 -11.78
C GLY A 187 15.23 -17.71 -12.59
N ASP A 188 14.08 -17.48 -11.95
CA ASP A 188 12.95 -16.74 -12.50
C ASP A 188 12.54 -15.68 -11.46
N MET A 189 13.06 -14.46 -11.57
CA MET A 189 12.84 -13.42 -10.56
C MET A 189 11.37 -13.02 -10.46
N ARG A 190 10.81 -13.14 -9.25
CA ARG A 190 9.39 -12.90 -8.98
C ARG A 190 9.02 -11.42 -9.07
N GLU A 191 9.84 -10.59 -8.45
CA GLU A 191 9.69 -9.14 -8.40
C GLU A 191 10.43 -8.51 -9.56
N ASN A 192 9.94 -7.40 -10.10
CA ASN A 192 10.64 -6.68 -11.14
C ASN A 192 11.97 -6.10 -10.59
N PRO A 193 13.12 -6.32 -11.25
CA PRO A 193 14.43 -5.81 -10.79
C PRO A 193 14.43 -4.31 -10.47
N GLU A 194 13.71 -3.50 -11.23
CA GLU A 194 13.61 -2.05 -10.98
C GLU A 194 12.80 -1.72 -9.73
N ASP A 195 11.75 -2.49 -9.41
CA ASP A 195 10.96 -2.32 -8.18
C ASP A 195 11.77 -2.70 -6.93
N VAL A 196 12.64 -3.71 -7.03
CA VAL A 196 13.60 -4.07 -5.97
C VAL A 196 14.64 -2.96 -5.79
N LEU A 197 15.21 -2.45 -6.88
CA LEU A 197 16.17 -1.36 -6.85
C LEU A 197 15.55 -0.05 -6.31
N ASP A 198 14.28 0.24 -6.61
CA ASP A 198 13.56 1.37 -6.04
C ASP A 198 13.26 1.18 -4.54
N SER A 199 12.98 -0.04 -4.09
CA SER A 199 12.83 -0.36 -2.66
C SER A 199 14.15 -0.20 -1.89
N LEU A 200 15.26 -0.66 -2.46
CA LEU A 200 16.59 -0.48 -1.88
C LEU A 200 17.01 0.99 -1.87
N ALA A 201 16.73 1.72 -2.96
CA ALA A 201 16.98 3.16 -3.04
C ALA A 201 16.14 3.95 -2.01
N HIS A 202 14.88 3.59 -1.79
CA HIS A 202 14.05 4.18 -0.74
C HIS A 202 14.69 3.95 0.64
N ALA A 203 15.02 2.70 0.97
CA ALA A 203 15.66 2.35 2.24
C ALA A 203 17.00 3.08 2.45
N ALA A 204 17.79 3.24 1.38
CA ALA A 204 19.06 3.96 1.43
C ALA A 204 18.90 5.46 1.72
N ASN A 205 17.84 6.10 1.22
CA ASN A 205 17.58 7.52 1.48
C ASN A 205 16.95 7.77 2.86
N HIS A 206 16.20 6.81 3.43
CA HIS A 206 15.49 7.00 4.71
C HIS A 206 16.25 6.45 5.93
N PHE A 207 17.23 5.55 5.72
CA PHE A 207 18.11 5.06 6.78
C PHE A 207 19.53 5.69 6.68
N GLU A 208 19.71 6.83 7.35
CA GLU A 208 20.94 7.64 7.33
C GLU A 208 21.93 7.31 8.48
N THR A 209 22.26 6.03 8.69
CA THR A 209 23.24 5.64 9.72
C THR A 209 24.39 4.79 9.16
N GLY A 210 25.56 4.86 9.81
CA GLY A 210 26.79 4.12 9.47
C GLY A 210 27.57 4.69 8.28
N ALA A 211 28.82 4.25 8.09
CA ALA A 211 29.56 4.51 6.86
C ALA A 211 28.94 3.74 5.68
N ARG A 212 28.79 4.35 4.51
CA ARG A 212 28.22 3.72 3.30
C ARG A 212 29.34 3.26 2.37
N ASP A 213 29.30 2.01 1.91
CA ASP A 213 30.13 1.55 0.79
C ASP A 213 29.67 2.16 -0.53
N ASP A 214 30.63 2.55 -1.38
CA ASP A 214 30.39 3.15 -2.70
C ASP A 214 29.56 2.24 -3.64
N SER A 215 29.53 0.92 -3.39
CA SER A 215 28.73 -0.03 -4.16
C SER A 215 28.19 -1.14 -3.27
N VAL A 216 26.93 -1.53 -3.49
CA VAL A 216 26.28 -2.68 -2.84
C VAL A 216 26.00 -3.75 -3.90
N LEU A 217 26.50 -4.97 -3.71
CA LEU A 217 26.23 -6.11 -4.59
C LEU A 217 25.05 -6.92 -4.03
N VAL A 218 24.03 -7.14 -4.86
CA VAL A 218 22.84 -7.91 -4.52
C VAL A 218 22.68 -9.02 -5.54
N ILE A 219 22.63 -10.27 -5.11
CA ILE A 219 22.46 -11.43 -6.01
C ILE A 219 21.10 -12.08 -5.77
N ALA A 220 20.24 -12.06 -6.78
CA ALA A 220 19.00 -12.83 -6.81
C ALA A 220 19.36 -14.29 -7.15
N VAL A 221 19.33 -15.18 -6.14
CA VAL A 221 19.73 -16.59 -6.30
C VAL A 221 18.53 -17.49 -6.59
N PRO A 222 18.66 -18.51 -7.45
CA PRO A 222 17.55 -19.41 -7.77
C PRO A 222 16.94 -20.08 -6.54
N SER A 223 15.63 -19.97 -6.37
CA SER A 223 14.84 -20.59 -5.28
C SER A 223 14.69 -22.12 -5.39
N ASN A 224 15.26 -22.74 -6.43
CA ASN A 224 15.26 -24.19 -6.64
C ASN A 224 16.26 -24.97 -5.76
N VAL A 225 17.07 -24.27 -4.95
CA VAL A 225 17.98 -24.85 -3.94
C VAL A 225 17.32 -24.85 -2.56
N ASP A 226 17.59 -25.89 -1.76
CA ASP A 226 17.14 -25.97 -0.36
C ASP A 226 17.97 -25.01 0.53
N TRP A 227 17.63 -23.73 0.45
CA TRP A 227 18.30 -22.64 1.14
C TRP A 227 17.94 -22.59 2.64
N ALA A 228 18.95 -22.38 3.46
CA ALA A 228 18.85 -22.24 4.90
C ALA A 228 18.35 -20.85 5.36
N ALA A 229 18.32 -19.86 4.48
CA ALA A 229 17.85 -18.50 4.76
C ALA A 229 17.18 -17.90 3.51
N THR A 230 16.34 -16.87 3.69
CA THR A 230 15.67 -16.14 2.59
C THR A 230 16.62 -15.16 1.91
N GLY A 231 17.55 -14.59 2.68
CA GLY A 231 18.74 -13.92 2.20
C GLY A 231 19.93 -14.17 3.13
N VAL A 232 21.11 -13.73 2.69
CA VAL A 232 22.34 -13.65 3.51
C VAL A 232 23.15 -12.44 3.07
N GLN A 233 23.24 -11.45 3.94
CA GLN A 233 24.25 -10.40 3.90
C GLN A 233 25.62 -10.92 4.35
N ARG A 234 26.70 -10.36 3.78
CA ARG A 234 28.05 -10.57 4.29
C ARG A 234 28.95 -9.35 4.15
N GLY A 235 29.55 -8.96 5.28
CA GLY A 235 30.54 -7.88 5.34
C GLY A 235 29.86 -6.53 5.50
N ASP A 236 30.14 -5.62 4.57
CA ASP A 236 29.66 -4.23 4.56
C ASP A 236 28.90 -3.88 3.26
N SER A 237 29.00 -4.73 2.23
CA SER A 237 28.63 -4.37 0.85
C SER A 237 27.95 -5.47 0.02
N ASP A 238 28.02 -6.75 0.39
CA ASP A 238 27.49 -7.83 -0.45
C ASP A 238 26.34 -8.59 0.23
N MET A 239 25.32 -8.97 -0.54
CA MET A 239 24.24 -9.86 -0.09
C MET A 239 23.69 -10.73 -1.21
N TRP A 240 23.08 -11.86 -0.85
CA TRP A 240 22.19 -12.60 -1.74
C TRP A 240 20.79 -12.71 -1.13
N VAL A 241 19.76 -12.78 -1.99
CA VAL A 241 18.34 -12.97 -1.63
C VAL A 241 17.74 -13.95 -2.65
N ARG A 242 16.79 -14.82 -2.26
CA ARG A 242 16.16 -15.72 -3.23
C ARG A 242 15.31 -14.96 -4.24
N ASP A 243 15.28 -15.45 -5.47
CA ASP A 243 14.54 -14.87 -6.59
C ASP A 243 13.00 -14.86 -6.38
N ASP A 244 12.47 -15.64 -5.43
CA ASP A 244 11.04 -15.71 -5.09
C ASP A 244 10.58 -14.79 -3.93
N GLU A 245 11.50 -14.04 -3.31
CA GLU A 245 11.21 -13.17 -2.15
C GLU A 245 10.44 -11.88 -2.53
N ARG A 246 9.41 -11.58 -1.73
CA ARG A 246 8.41 -10.54 -2.03
C ARG A 246 8.71 -9.17 -1.42
N LEU A 247 8.39 -8.11 -2.16
CA LEU A 247 8.47 -6.73 -1.70
C LEU A 247 7.27 -6.28 -0.85
N ASP A 248 6.10 -6.92 -1.01
CA ASP A 248 4.84 -6.57 -0.36
C ASP A 248 4.57 -7.39 0.93
N THR A 249 5.60 -7.53 1.77
CA THR A 249 5.49 -8.22 3.07
C THR A 249 6.22 -7.46 4.18
N ALA A 250 5.75 -7.54 5.42
CA ALA A 250 6.41 -6.89 6.56
C ALA A 250 7.81 -7.46 6.87
N ARG A 251 8.17 -8.61 6.29
CA ARG A 251 9.50 -9.22 6.38
C ARG A 251 10.17 -9.15 5.02
N ASN A 252 10.26 -7.95 4.47
CA ASN A 252 10.89 -7.67 3.19
C ASN A 252 12.39 -8.02 3.26
N THR A 253 12.73 -9.24 2.84
CA THR A 253 14.10 -9.78 2.90
C THR A 253 15.11 -8.86 2.21
N TRP A 254 14.74 -8.22 1.10
CA TRP A 254 15.62 -7.28 0.38
C TRP A 254 16.05 -6.09 1.25
N ILE A 255 15.12 -5.52 2.04
CA ILE A 255 15.46 -4.45 2.99
C ILE A 255 16.17 -5.01 4.22
N HIS A 256 15.77 -6.18 4.72
CA HIS A 256 16.40 -6.83 5.88
C HIS A 256 17.91 -7.04 5.67
N GLU A 257 18.30 -7.70 4.59
CA GLU A 257 19.71 -7.92 4.26
C GLU A 257 20.44 -6.59 3.96
N TYR A 258 19.75 -5.61 3.35
CA TYR A 258 20.33 -4.27 3.17
C TYR A 258 20.62 -3.60 4.52
N ILE A 259 19.75 -3.68 5.52
CA ILE A 259 19.99 -3.09 6.85
C ILE A 259 21.19 -3.74 7.54
N HIS A 260 21.49 -5.03 7.31
CA HIS A 260 22.73 -5.64 7.78
C HIS A 260 23.99 -4.99 7.16
N THR A 261 23.95 -4.50 5.92
CA THR A 261 25.06 -3.70 5.32
C THR A 261 25.27 -2.35 6.02
N ARG A 262 24.39 -1.97 6.95
CA ARG A 262 24.42 -0.69 7.66
C ARG A 262 24.84 -0.83 9.13
N GLN A 263 25.18 -2.02 9.59
CA GLN A 263 25.48 -2.33 10.99
C GLN A 263 27.00 -2.52 11.21
N ASP A 264 27.73 -1.40 11.23
CA ASP A 264 29.19 -1.34 11.34
C ASP A 264 29.64 -1.18 12.80
N TYR A 265 29.27 -2.16 13.64
CA TYR A 265 29.65 -2.17 15.06
C TYR A 265 29.87 -3.59 15.63
N ASP A 266 30.91 -3.73 16.46
CA ASP A 266 31.11 -4.92 17.30
C ASP A 266 30.07 -4.97 18.43
N ARG A 267 29.72 -6.17 18.91
CA ARG A 267 28.64 -6.39 19.90
C ARG A 267 29.02 -7.42 20.96
N THR A 268 28.64 -7.16 22.22
CA THR A 268 28.71 -8.18 23.28
C THR A 268 27.57 -9.19 23.12
N GLU A 269 27.61 -10.28 23.90
CA GLU A 269 26.49 -11.23 24.01
C GLU A 269 25.16 -10.50 24.32
N ALA A 270 25.17 -9.55 25.26
CA ALA A 270 23.98 -8.82 25.69
C ALA A 270 23.38 -7.87 24.63
N THR A 271 24.11 -7.52 23.57
CA THR A 271 23.62 -6.68 22.48
C THR A 271 23.55 -7.44 21.16
N ARG A 272 23.76 -8.77 21.18
CA ARG A 272 23.69 -9.64 20.01
C ARG A 272 22.34 -9.53 19.28
N TRP A 273 21.26 -9.33 20.03
CA TRP A 273 19.89 -9.19 19.50
C TRP A 273 19.71 -7.99 18.57
N THR A 274 20.51 -6.92 18.73
CA THR A 274 20.34 -5.65 18.01
C THR A 274 20.42 -5.78 16.50
N ILE A 275 21.24 -6.70 15.99
CA ILE A 275 21.44 -6.93 14.55
C ILE A 275 20.15 -7.39 13.87
N GLU A 276 19.53 -8.45 14.38
CA GLU A 276 18.33 -9.04 13.80
C GLU A 276 17.08 -8.20 14.10
N GLY A 277 16.93 -7.70 15.33
CA GLY A 277 15.80 -6.88 15.71
C GLY A 277 15.74 -5.54 14.97
N MET A 278 16.89 -4.93 14.66
CA MET A 278 16.95 -3.70 13.87
C MET A 278 16.60 -3.97 12.41
N ALA A 279 17.11 -5.08 11.84
CA ALA A 279 16.82 -5.47 10.46
C ALA A 279 15.33 -5.80 10.26
N ASP A 280 14.72 -6.63 11.13
CA ASP A 280 13.28 -6.94 11.08
C ASP A 280 12.43 -5.66 11.29
N TYR A 281 12.84 -4.73 12.19
CA TYR A 281 12.10 -3.47 12.41
C TYR A 281 12.13 -2.55 11.18
N TYR A 282 13.31 -2.24 10.66
CA TYR A 282 13.43 -1.34 9.51
C TYR A 282 12.93 -1.99 8.20
N ALA A 283 13.02 -3.31 8.04
CA ALA A 283 12.36 -4.00 6.94
C ALA A 283 10.84 -3.79 6.96
N ALA A 284 10.21 -3.89 8.13
CA ALA A 284 8.78 -3.63 8.29
C ALA A 284 8.43 -2.14 8.08
N LEU A 285 9.15 -1.22 8.75
CA LEU A 285 8.90 0.22 8.68
C LEU A 285 9.07 0.76 7.27
N LEU A 286 10.22 0.49 6.62
CA LEU A 286 10.53 1.04 5.30
C LEU A 286 9.70 0.39 4.19
N THR A 287 9.09 -0.78 4.42
CA THR A 287 8.09 -1.35 3.50
C THR A 287 6.73 -0.69 3.67
N TYR A 288 6.35 -0.32 4.90
CA TYR A 288 5.15 0.47 5.19
C TYR A 288 5.26 1.91 4.66
N GLU A 289 6.40 2.59 4.85
CA GLU A 289 6.64 3.95 4.35
C GLU A 289 6.62 4.03 2.80
N GLN A 290 6.92 2.92 2.11
CA GLN A 290 6.73 2.79 0.66
C GLN A 290 5.27 2.53 0.22
N GLY A 291 4.33 2.33 1.14
CA GLY A 291 2.96 1.93 0.84
C GLY A 291 2.81 0.50 0.30
N ARG A 292 3.85 -0.35 0.43
CA ARG A 292 3.84 -1.75 -0.04
C ARG A 292 3.10 -2.69 0.92
N ILE A 293 2.87 -2.28 2.16
CA ILE A 293 2.01 -2.93 3.15
C ILE A 293 1.14 -1.88 3.84
N ASP A 294 -0.02 -2.28 4.37
CA ASP A 294 -0.85 -1.41 5.20
C ASP A 294 -0.35 -1.34 6.65
N PHE A 295 -0.90 -0.39 7.42
CA PHE A 295 -0.52 -0.20 8.82
C PHE A 295 -0.87 -1.43 9.66
N GLU A 296 -1.97 -2.12 9.32
CA GLU A 296 -2.45 -3.30 10.01
C GLU A 296 -1.46 -4.47 9.86
N THR A 297 -0.85 -4.64 8.69
CA THR A 297 0.22 -5.61 8.41
C THR A 297 1.53 -5.24 9.11
N PHE A 298 1.90 -3.95 9.12
CA PHE A 298 3.04 -3.45 9.89
C PHE A 298 2.86 -3.67 11.40
N GLN A 299 1.68 -3.32 11.93
CA GLN A 299 1.32 -3.49 13.35
C GLN A 299 1.31 -4.97 13.74
N ALA A 300 0.85 -5.87 12.86
CA ALA A 300 0.91 -7.31 13.09
C ALA A 300 2.36 -7.80 13.27
N GLN A 301 3.31 -7.33 12.44
CA GLN A 301 4.73 -7.68 12.61
C GLN A 301 5.35 -7.10 13.89
N MET A 302 4.76 -6.07 14.50
CA MET A 302 5.14 -5.62 15.84
C MET A 302 4.48 -6.49 16.94
N ASP A 303 3.21 -6.86 16.78
CA ASP A 303 2.51 -7.78 17.70
C ASP A 303 3.11 -9.20 17.70
N ASP A 304 3.81 -9.58 16.64
CA ASP A 304 4.57 -10.82 16.56
C ASP A 304 5.53 -11.03 17.75
N GLY A 305 6.04 -9.93 18.35
CA GLY A 305 6.89 -9.92 19.54
C GLY A 305 6.16 -10.05 20.89
N THR A 306 4.83 -9.93 20.94
CA THR A 306 4.03 -10.07 22.18
C THR A 306 3.63 -11.52 22.49
N ARG A 307 3.71 -12.40 21.50
CA ARG A 307 3.24 -13.80 21.58
C ARG A 307 3.80 -14.55 22.79
N ASP A 308 2.95 -15.36 23.43
CA ASP A 308 3.27 -16.18 24.62
C ASP A 308 4.60 -16.96 24.53
N ARG A 309 4.99 -17.43 23.34
CA ARG A 309 6.27 -18.13 23.10
C ARG A 309 7.53 -17.29 23.37
N TYR A 310 7.38 -15.97 23.58
CA TYR A 310 8.44 -15.03 23.91
C TYR A 310 8.25 -14.39 25.30
N SER A 311 7.32 -14.89 26.13
CA SER A 311 7.06 -14.35 27.48
C SER A 311 8.27 -14.38 28.41
N ASP A 312 9.20 -15.31 28.16
CA ASP A 312 10.38 -15.56 28.98
C ASP A 312 11.67 -14.99 28.34
N VAL A 313 11.55 -14.26 27.22
CA VAL A 313 12.68 -13.66 26.50
C VAL A 313 13.15 -12.38 27.16
N GLN A 314 14.44 -12.38 27.55
CA GLN A 314 15.21 -11.20 27.97
C GLN A 314 16.22 -10.90 26.86
N LEU A 315 16.09 -9.79 26.15
CA LEU A 315 16.92 -9.54 24.95
C LEU A 315 18.42 -9.48 25.30
N SER A 316 18.77 -8.99 26.49
CA SER A 316 20.14 -8.94 27.00
C SER A 316 20.75 -10.28 27.44
N ASP A 317 19.99 -11.38 27.39
CA ASP A 317 20.49 -12.74 27.66
C ASP A 317 20.17 -13.68 26.48
N PRO A 318 21.17 -13.95 25.59
CA PRO A 318 21.01 -14.86 24.46
C PRO A 318 20.50 -16.25 24.82
N ALA A 319 20.77 -16.76 26.02
CA ALA A 319 20.31 -18.10 26.43
C ALA A 319 18.77 -18.19 26.50
N THR A 320 18.07 -17.05 26.62
CA THR A 320 16.60 -17.01 26.64
C THR A 320 15.96 -17.08 25.24
N TRP A 321 16.71 -16.79 24.18
CA TRP A 321 16.15 -16.68 22.83
C TRP A 321 16.90 -17.43 21.72
N GLU A 322 18.12 -17.94 21.94
CA GLU A 322 18.97 -18.60 20.92
C GLU A 322 18.31 -19.74 20.13
N ASN A 323 17.33 -20.43 20.74
CA ASN A 323 16.57 -21.54 20.14
C ASN A 323 15.18 -21.10 19.63
N THR A 324 14.97 -19.79 19.42
CA THR A 324 13.70 -19.17 19.06
C THR A 324 13.94 -18.00 18.09
N ARG A 325 12.88 -17.28 17.69
CA ARG A 325 12.96 -15.97 17.03
C ARG A 325 12.82 -14.77 17.99
N GLY A 326 13.07 -14.94 19.29
CA GLY A 326 12.86 -13.88 20.29
C GLY A 326 13.61 -12.58 20.00
N ASN A 327 14.87 -12.67 19.57
CA ASN A 327 15.69 -11.54 19.15
C ASN A 327 15.22 -10.85 17.85
N TYR A 328 14.49 -11.57 17.00
CA TYR A 328 13.86 -11.04 15.80
C TYR A 328 12.57 -10.30 16.19
N GLU A 329 11.55 -11.04 16.66
CA GLU A 329 10.19 -10.50 16.84
C GLU A 329 10.10 -9.51 18.02
N LYS A 330 10.62 -9.90 19.21
CA LYS A 330 10.61 -9.00 20.38
C LYS A 330 11.67 -7.90 20.23
N GLY A 331 12.78 -8.19 19.54
CA GLY A 331 13.79 -7.17 19.21
C GLY A 331 13.22 -6.06 18.32
N ALA A 332 12.51 -6.42 17.26
CA ALA A 332 11.87 -5.47 16.36
C ALA A 332 10.79 -4.63 17.06
N LEU A 333 9.94 -5.28 17.87
CA LEU A 333 8.93 -4.59 18.70
C LEU A 333 9.59 -3.60 19.69
N VAL A 334 10.71 -3.95 20.32
CA VAL A 334 11.44 -3.04 21.23
C VAL A 334 12.04 -1.86 20.48
N PHE A 335 12.66 -2.08 19.31
CA PHE A 335 13.14 -0.96 18.48
C PHE A 335 12.01 -0.06 18.01
N GLY A 336 10.88 -0.61 17.57
CA GLY A 336 9.73 0.19 17.14
C GLY A 336 9.05 0.98 18.27
N HIS A 337 8.98 0.43 19.49
CA HIS A 337 8.55 1.21 20.66
C HIS A 337 9.52 2.35 20.94
N LEU A 338 10.83 2.11 20.87
CA LEU A 338 11.85 3.13 21.12
C LEU A 338 11.85 4.23 20.05
N ASP A 339 11.74 3.92 18.76
CA ASP A 339 11.64 4.95 17.70
C ASP A 339 10.38 5.80 17.88
N ARG A 340 9.23 5.16 18.15
CA ARG A 340 7.98 5.88 18.44
C ARG A 340 8.12 6.82 19.65
N ARG A 341 8.79 6.39 20.72
CA ARG A 341 9.05 7.23 21.91
C ARG A 341 10.03 8.36 21.60
N LEU A 342 11.10 8.09 20.87
CA LEU A 342 12.08 9.10 20.46
C LEU A 342 11.44 10.20 19.61
N ARG A 343 10.55 9.83 18.67
CA ARG A 343 9.86 10.82 17.85
C ARG A 343 8.79 11.59 18.61
N ALA A 344 7.90 10.89 19.34
CA ALA A 344 6.77 11.52 20.04
C ALA A 344 7.16 12.34 21.27
N ASP A 345 8.23 11.96 21.98
CA ASP A 345 8.58 12.50 23.29
C ASP A 345 9.95 13.23 23.32
N ALA A 346 10.71 13.21 22.21
CA ALA A 346 12.03 13.85 22.12
C ALA A 346 12.37 14.47 20.74
N ASP A 347 11.42 14.58 19.80
CA ASP A 347 11.59 15.20 18.47
C ASP A 347 12.80 14.65 17.68
N THR A 348 13.09 13.34 17.81
CA THR A 348 14.28 12.69 17.25
C THR A 348 13.97 11.25 16.79
N THR A 349 14.93 10.52 16.22
CA THR A 349 14.71 9.16 15.69
C THR A 349 15.62 8.12 16.32
N LEU A 350 15.23 6.85 16.24
CA LEU A 350 16.09 5.71 16.54
C LEU A 350 17.33 5.68 15.64
N ALA A 351 17.23 6.13 14.39
CA ALA A 351 18.39 6.27 13.51
C ALA A 351 19.46 7.21 14.08
N ALA A 352 19.05 8.35 14.68
CA ALA A 352 19.97 9.24 15.38
C ALA A 352 20.64 8.54 16.59
N ALA A 353 19.89 7.73 17.35
CA ALA A 353 20.45 6.97 18.47
C ALA A 353 21.40 5.84 18.04
N ILE A 354 21.15 5.23 16.88
CA ILE A 354 22.06 4.23 16.28
C ILE A 354 23.39 4.89 15.87
N ALA A 355 23.36 6.11 15.33
CA ALA A 355 24.56 6.83 14.91
C ALA A 355 25.59 7.07 16.04
N GLU A 356 25.16 7.14 17.31
CA GLU A 356 26.05 7.26 18.49
C GLU A 356 26.87 5.99 18.77
N PHE A 357 26.49 4.84 18.21
CA PHE A 357 27.19 3.57 18.41
C PHE A 357 27.63 2.81 17.15
N ASN A 358 27.14 3.20 15.98
CA ASN A 358 27.44 2.60 14.68
C ASN A 358 28.80 3.09 14.13
N ASP A 359 29.88 2.79 14.86
CA ASP A 359 31.26 3.20 14.59
C ASP A 359 32.23 1.99 14.75
N PRO A 360 33.01 1.63 13.72
CA PRO A 360 33.85 0.44 13.73
C PRO A 360 34.98 0.52 14.76
N GLY A 361 35.16 -0.57 15.51
CA GLY A 361 36.23 -0.71 16.51
C GLY A 361 35.87 -0.26 17.93
N THR A 362 34.62 0.11 18.20
CA THR A 362 34.13 0.27 19.58
C THR A 362 32.94 -0.66 19.84
N GLU A 363 33.13 -1.64 20.74
CA GLU A 363 32.12 -2.63 21.10
C GLU A 363 30.86 -2.01 21.73
N LEU A 364 29.69 -2.36 21.19
CA LEU A 364 28.37 -2.03 21.72
C LEU A 364 28.09 -2.89 22.96
N THR A 365 28.44 -2.37 24.13
CA THR A 365 27.95 -2.93 25.41
C THR A 365 26.50 -2.51 25.68
N GLN A 366 25.74 -3.31 26.44
CA GLN A 366 24.37 -2.98 26.86
C GLN A 366 24.27 -1.58 27.49
N ARG A 367 25.23 -1.21 28.36
CA ARG A 367 25.30 0.15 28.92
C ARG A 367 25.46 1.22 27.84
N ARG A 368 26.31 0.99 26.81
CA ARG A 368 26.48 1.96 25.70
C ARG A 368 25.20 2.11 24.88
N PHE A 369 24.44 1.04 24.67
CA PHE A 369 23.12 1.11 24.03
C PHE A 369 22.16 2.01 24.83
N LEU A 370 22.04 1.79 26.15
CA LEU A 370 21.21 2.64 27.01
C LEU A 370 21.70 4.11 27.06
N ASP A 371 23.03 4.32 27.14
CA ASP A 371 23.64 5.65 27.15
C ASP A 371 23.37 6.41 25.83
N ALA A 372 23.34 5.74 24.68
CA ALA A 372 22.98 6.33 23.38
C ALA A 372 21.50 6.71 23.29
N ILE A 373 20.60 5.84 23.79
CA ILE A 373 19.15 6.13 23.87
C ILE A 373 18.89 7.34 24.79
N GLU A 374 19.54 7.42 25.95
CA GLU A 374 19.41 8.57 26.86
C GLU A 374 19.97 9.86 26.26
N THR A 375 21.14 9.79 25.59
CA THR A 375 21.81 10.95 24.98
C THR A 375 20.99 11.55 23.84
N THR A 376 20.34 10.70 23.06
CA THR A 376 19.52 11.11 21.91
C THR A 376 18.13 11.56 22.36
N GLY A 377 17.52 10.82 23.28
CA GLY A 377 16.18 11.08 23.81
C GLY A 377 16.22 11.70 25.21
N ASN A 378 15.84 10.90 26.21
CA ASN A 378 15.79 11.30 27.61
C ASN A 378 15.78 10.07 28.54
N ALA A 379 15.83 10.33 29.85
CA ALA A 379 15.84 9.28 30.89
C ALA A 379 14.58 8.38 30.89
N ASP A 380 13.39 8.89 30.59
CA ASP A 380 12.16 8.08 30.57
C ASP A 380 12.16 7.08 29.40
N ILE A 381 12.86 7.40 28.29
CA ILE A 381 13.05 6.49 27.15
C ILE A 381 14.18 5.49 27.46
N ARG A 382 15.22 5.92 28.19
CA ARG A 382 16.25 5.00 28.74
C ARG A 382 15.64 3.96 29.67
N ASP A 383 14.75 4.37 30.58
CA ASP A 383 14.07 3.47 31.53
C ASP A 383 13.21 2.42 30.80
N ASP A 384 12.57 2.78 29.68
CA ASP A 384 11.87 1.83 28.80
C ASP A 384 12.88 0.87 28.13
N ALA A 385 13.98 1.38 27.58
CA ALA A 385 15.02 0.56 26.95
C ALA A 385 15.64 -0.44 27.94
N GLU A 386 15.99 -0.01 29.16
CA GLU A 386 16.50 -0.87 30.23
C GLU A 386 15.47 -1.94 30.61
N ARG A 387 14.21 -1.54 30.86
CA ARG A 387 13.14 -2.48 31.22
C ARG A 387 12.92 -3.55 30.14
N TYR A 388 12.80 -3.17 28.87
CA TYR A 388 12.40 -4.09 27.81
C TYR A 388 13.56 -4.89 27.20
N THR A 389 14.81 -4.53 27.50
CA THR A 389 15.99 -5.35 27.14
C THR A 389 16.52 -6.20 28.29
N GLU A 390 16.50 -5.70 29.52
CA GLU A 390 17.07 -6.36 30.70
C GLU A 390 16.03 -7.11 31.55
N THR A 391 14.76 -7.17 31.14
CA THR A 391 13.75 -8.01 31.79
C THR A 391 12.95 -8.82 30.77
N THR A 392 12.05 -9.68 31.26
CA THR A 392 11.08 -10.40 30.42
C THR A 392 9.84 -9.57 30.06
N GLU A 393 9.68 -8.35 30.59
CA GLU A 393 8.58 -7.45 30.21
C GLU A 393 8.64 -7.11 28.71
N THR A 394 7.49 -6.84 28.11
CA THR A 394 7.34 -6.54 26.66
C THR A 394 6.59 -5.21 26.52
N PRO A 395 7.02 -4.30 25.62
CA PRO A 395 6.33 -3.04 25.42
C PRO A 395 4.95 -3.25 24.76
N PRO A 396 3.99 -2.34 24.98
CA PRO A 396 2.69 -2.40 24.31
C PRO A 396 2.83 -2.06 22.83
N VAL A 397 2.14 -2.80 21.97
CA VAL A 397 1.95 -2.44 20.56
C VAL A 397 1.13 -1.14 20.48
N TRP A 398 1.53 -0.21 19.62
CA TRP A 398 0.87 1.08 19.48
C TRP A 398 -0.19 1.07 18.37
N SER A 399 -1.19 1.95 18.50
CA SER A 399 -2.26 2.14 17.52
C SER A 399 -1.84 2.99 16.32
N ARG A 400 -2.62 2.94 15.22
CA ARG A 400 -2.43 3.80 14.02
C ARG A 400 -2.33 5.28 14.39
N GLN A 401 -3.18 5.76 15.31
CA GLN A 401 -3.11 7.15 15.78
C GLN A 401 -1.77 7.46 16.45
N GLN A 402 -1.32 6.62 17.39
CA GLN A 402 -0.03 6.80 18.06
C GLN A 402 1.19 6.66 17.12
N HIS A 403 0.99 6.07 15.94
CA HIS A 403 2.00 6.07 14.88
C HIS A 403 1.99 7.42 14.14
N LEU A 404 0.82 7.90 13.66
CA LEU A 404 0.69 9.20 13.00
C LEU A 404 1.12 10.38 13.89
N ASP A 405 0.79 10.32 15.18
CA ASP A 405 1.19 11.31 16.19
C ASP A 405 2.73 11.39 16.37
N ALA A 406 3.46 10.34 16.00
CA ALA A 406 4.90 10.21 16.22
C ALA A 406 5.73 10.28 14.93
N PHE A 407 5.28 9.62 13.86
CA PHE A 407 6.02 9.48 12.60
C PHE A 407 5.62 10.55 11.56
N GLY A 408 4.51 11.24 11.76
CA GLY A 408 3.89 12.05 10.72
C GLY A 408 3.02 11.21 9.78
N GLY A 409 2.75 11.76 8.60
CA GLY A 409 2.05 11.10 7.50
C GLY A 409 0.57 11.48 7.37
N ALA A 410 0.03 11.22 6.19
CA ALA A 410 -1.38 11.36 5.89
C ALA A 410 -2.16 10.10 6.29
N ASP A 411 -3.44 10.27 6.66
CA ASP A 411 -4.35 9.15 6.93
C ASP A 411 -5.67 9.42 6.22
N ILE A 412 -5.73 8.98 4.96
CA ILE A 412 -6.86 9.24 4.08
C ILE A 412 -8.01 8.27 4.40
N ARG A 413 -9.15 8.83 4.82
CA ARG A 413 -10.37 8.10 5.14
C ARG A 413 -11.46 8.41 4.11
N TYR A 414 -12.14 7.37 3.66
CA TYR A 414 -13.24 7.43 2.71
C TYR A 414 -14.57 7.15 3.42
N GLU A 415 -15.65 7.78 2.97
CA GLU A 415 -17.00 7.61 3.49
C GLU A 415 -18.01 7.84 2.37
N PHE A 416 -19.04 6.98 2.24
CA PHE A 416 -20.20 7.31 1.42
C PHE A 416 -21.04 8.35 2.16
N GLU A 417 -21.04 9.59 1.69
CA GLU A 417 -21.71 10.73 2.34
C GLU A 417 -23.17 10.87 1.89
N GLU A 418 -23.45 10.59 0.61
CA GLU A 418 -24.80 10.66 0.02
C GLU A 418 -24.93 9.70 -1.17
N PHE A 419 -26.14 9.24 -1.46
CA PHE A 419 -26.48 8.56 -2.71
C PHE A 419 -27.54 9.37 -3.45
N ALA A 420 -27.34 9.58 -4.75
CA ALA A 420 -28.38 10.06 -5.65
C ALA A 420 -28.67 9.02 -6.75
N VAL A 421 -29.78 9.21 -7.46
CA VAL A 421 -30.17 8.42 -8.61
C VAL A 421 -30.59 9.35 -9.74
N SER A 422 -30.14 9.06 -10.96
CA SER A 422 -30.52 9.76 -12.19
C SER A 422 -30.90 8.74 -13.29
N GLY A 423 -32.04 8.92 -13.94
CA GLY A 423 -32.54 7.91 -14.88
C GLY A 423 -33.87 8.24 -15.56
N PRO A 424 -34.44 7.27 -16.29
CA PRO A 424 -35.71 7.48 -17.02
C PRO A 424 -36.92 7.66 -16.09
N TYR A 425 -36.85 7.19 -14.85
CA TYR A 425 -37.97 7.27 -13.91
C TYR A 425 -37.87 8.47 -12.97
N ARG A 426 -36.68 8.80 -12.46
CA ARG A 426 -36.46 9.85 -11.44
C ARG A 426 -35.05 10.44 -11.46
N GLU A 427 -34.97 11.62 -10.86
CA GLU A 427 -33.73 12.30 -10.46
C GLU A 427 -33.92 12.74 -8.99
N ALA A 428 -33.19 12.14 -8.04
CA ALA A 428 -33.39 12.37 -6.59
C ALA A 428 -32.21 11.89 -5.72
N THR A 429 -32.02 12.50 -4.54
CA THR A 429 -31.26 11.91 -3.42
C THR A 429 -32.04 10.74 -2.82
N ILE A 430 -31.34 9.68 -2.39
CA ILE A 430 -31.92 8.47 -1.78
C ILE A 430 -31.16 8.08 -0.49
N ASP A 431 -31.90 7.69 0.55
CA ASP A 431 -31.32 7.32 1.87
C ASP A 431 -30.53 5.99 1.85
N SER A 432 -30.70 5.18 0.80
CA SER A 432 -29.97 3.93 0.58
C SER A 432 -29.86 3.67 -0.92
N PRO A 433 -28.81 2.99 -1.40
CA PRO A 433 -28.56 2.73 -2.82
C PRO A 433 -29.53 1.69 -3.41
N ARG A 434 -30.81 2.06 -3.52
CA ARG A 434 -31.90 1.27 -4.11
C ARG A 434 -32.36 1.88 -5.42
N VAL A 435 -32.06 1.19 -6.52
CA VAL A 435 -32.34 1.64 -7.89
C VAL A 435 -33.07 0.56 -8.67
N VAL A 436 -33.69 0.92 -9.80
CA VAL A 436 -34.19 -0.06 -10.76
C VAL A 436 -33.28 -0.16 -11.98
N THR A 437 -33.37 -1.27 -12.73
CA THR A 437 -32.57 -1.46 -13.94
C THR A 437 -32.77 -0.31 -14.92
N GLY A 438 -31.65 0.21 -15.40
CA GLY A 438 -31.60 1.35 -16.29
C GLY A 438 -31.64 2.73 -15.63
N GLU A 439 -31.65 2.82 -14.30
CA GLU A 439 -31.20 4.00 -13.56
C GLU A 439 -29.67 4.03 -13.41
N THR A 440 -29.14 5.21 -13.06
CA THR A 440 -27.75 5.45 -12.70
C THR A 440 -27.71 5.79 -11.21
N LEU A 441 -26.98 5.01 -10.42
CA LEU A 441 -26.64 5.34 -9.05
C LEU A 441 -25.46 6.32 -9.04
N GLU A 442 -25.55 7.38 -8.25
CA GLU A 442 -24.56 8.44 -8.16
C GLU A 442 -24.09 8.56 -6.70
N PRO A 443 -23.13 7.73 -6.25
CA PRO A 443 -22.60 7.82 -4.90
C PRO A 443 -21.65 9.00 -4.78
N THR A 444 -21.90 9.83 -3.77
CA THR A 444 -21.05 10.93 -3.34
C THR A 444 -20.17 10.44 -2.18
N VAL A 445 -18.86 10.47 -2.40
CA VAL A 445 -17.83 10.02 -1.46
C VAL A 445 -17.17 11.24 -0.85
N ARG A 446 -17.12 11.28 0.48
CA ARG A 446 -16.29 12.21 1.23
C ARG A 446 -14.95 11.57 1.57
N ILE A 447 -13.90 12.34 1.36
CA ILE A 447 -12.50 11.98 1.54
C ILE A 447 -11.93 12.95 2.56
N ARG A 448 -11.29 12.44 3.61
CA ARG A 448 -10.71 13.26 4.69
C ARG A 448 -9.32 12.80 5.02
N ASN A 449 -8.37 13.72 5.09
CA ASN A 449 -7.08 13.47 5.70
C ASN A 449 -7.18 13.73 7.21
N VAL A 450 -7.06 12.68 8.02
CA VAL A 450 -6.99 12.79 9.49
C VAL A 450 -5.58 12.57 10.04
N GLY A 451 -4.60 12.54 9.13
CA GLY A 451 -3.18 12.53 9.45
C GLY A 451 -2.63 13.93 9.74
N THR A 452 -1.36 13.99 10.08
CA THR A 452 -0.62 15.19 10.51
C THR A 452 0.09 15.89 9.35
N ASP A 453 0.33 15.18 8.23
CA ASP A 453 0.94 15.71 7.01
C ASP A 453 -0.01 15.65 5.81
N ALA A 454 0.30 16.42 4.77
CA ALA A 454 -0.40 16.36 3.49
C ALA A 454 -0.15 15.03 2.76
N GLY A 455 -1.14 14.54 2.01
CA GLY A 455 -1.02 13.28 1.27
C GLY A 455 -1.87 13.20 0.01
N GLU A 456 -1.47 12.32 -0.90
CA GLU A 456 -2.24 11.97 -2.09
C GLU A 456 -3.36 10.97 -1.74
N TYR A 457 -4.45 11.01 -2.50
CA TYR A 457 -5.53 10.03 -2.42
C TYR A 457 -5.88 9.47 -3.80
N THR A 458 -6.29 8.20 -3.82
CA THR A 458 -6.82 7.50 -4.98
C THR A 458 -8.13 6.83 -4.59
N ALA A 459 -9.23 7.51 -4.88
CA ALA A 459 -10.59 7.08 -4.60
C ALA A 459 -11.10 6.19 -5.75
N GLU A 460 -11.02 4.88 -5.56
CA GLU A 460 -11.55 3.89 -6.50
C GLU A 460 -12.92 3.36 -6.04
N LEU A 461 -13.98 3.70 -6.78
CA LEU A 461 -15.27 3.03 -6.60
C LEU A 461 -15.18 1.64 -7.23
N ARG A 462 -15.41 0.61 -6.42
CA ARG A 462 -15.50 -0.78 -6.84
C ARG A 462 -16.93 -1.30 -6.77
N VAL A 463 -17.27 -2.23 -7.67
CA VAL A 463 -18.51 -3.01 -7.70
C VAL A 463 -18.12 -4.48 -7.76
N ASP A 464 -18.54 -5.29 -6.80
CA ASP A 464 -18.18 -6.71 -6.65
C ASP A 464 -16.65 -6.97 -6.71
N GLY A 465 -15.86 -5.98 -6.27
CA GLY A 465 -14.39 -5.98 -6.30
C GLY A 465 -13.75 -5.39 -7.57
N GLU A 466 -14.49 -5.18 -8.66
CA GLU A 466 -13.99 -4.57 -9.90
C GLU A 466 -14.01 -3.03 -9.81
N THR A 467 -12.89 -2.35 -10.08
CA THR A 467 -12.83 -0.87 -10.11
C THR A 467 -13.63 -0.34 -11.31
N VAL A 468 -14.73 0.37 -11.05
CA VAL A 468 -15.61 0.96 -12.07
C VAL A 468 -15.38 2.46 -12.29
N GLY A 469 -14.57 3.10 -11.44
CA GLY A 469 -14.17 4.49 -11.60
C GLY A 469 -13.17 4.95 -10.55
N GLU A 470 -12.31 5.90 -10.93
CA GLU A 470 -11.21 6.41 -10.11
C GLU A 470 -11.24 7.94 -10.03
N ARG A 471 -10.85 8.52 -8.90
CA ARG A 471 -10.57 9.95 -8.71
C ARG A 471 -9.32 10.12 -7.86
N THR A 472 -8.39 10.96 -8.29
CA THR A 472 -7.16 11.27 -7.56
C THR A 472 -7.09 12.72 -7.14
N GLY A 473 -6.31 13.02 -6.10
CA GLY A 473 -6.04 14.38 -5.63
C GLY A 473 -5.11 14.39 -4.44
N THR A 474 -4.91 15.58 -3.87
CA THR A 474 -4.11 15.83 -2.67
C THR A 474 -4.99 16.44 -1.59
N LEU A 475 -4.69 16.15 -0.32
CA LEU A 475 -5.30 16.78 0.85
C LEU A 475 -4.22 17.21 1.84
N ASP A 476 -4.23 18.48 2.24
CA ASP A 476 -3.47 18.95 3.41
C ASP A 476 -3.97 18.24 4.69
N ALA A 477 -3.22 18.35 5.79
CA ALA A 477 -3.66 17.86 7.09
C ALA A 477 -4.98 18.52 7.52
N ASP A 478 -5.88 17.74 8.14
CA ASP A 478 -7.28 18.10 8.46
C ASP A 478 -8.17 18.50 7.24
N GLU A 479 -7.69 18.40 6.00
CA GLU A 479 -8.48 18.77 4.81
C GLU A 479 -9.51 17.69 4.42
N ALA A 480 -10.60 18.12 3.78
CA ALA A 480 -11.65 17.26 3.24
C ALA A 480 -12.01 17.63 1.79
N ALA A 481 -12.16 16.62 0.94
CA ALA A 481 -12.73 16.74 -0.40
C ALA A 481 -13.98 15.85 -0.54
N THR A 482 -14.83 16.17 -1.51
CA THR A 482 -15.99 15.36 -1.87
C THR A 482 -15.95 15.10 -3.38
N VAL A 483 -16.15 13.85 -3.79
CA VAL A 483 -16.17 13.42 -5.20
C VAL A 483 -17.40 12.58 -5.48
N THR A 484 -17.97 12.71 -6.68
CA THR A 484 -19.15 11.93 -7.10
C THR A 484 -18.78 11.00 -8.25
N PHE A 485 -19.28 9.77 -8.17
CA PHE A 485 -19.19 8.76 -9.22
C PHE A 485 -20.57 8.54 -9.88
N GLN A 486 -20.60 7.81 -10.99
CA GLN A 486 -21.84 7.43 -11.67
C GLN A 486 -21.74 5.96 -12.09
N ARG A 487 -22.72 5.15 -11.71
CA ARG A 487 -22.80 3.72 -12.07
C ARG A 487 -24.21 3.34 -12.49
N ARG A 488 -24.37 2.99 -13.77
CA ARG A 488 -25.57 2.36 -14.30
C ARG A 488 -25.59 0.87 -13.99
N PHE A 489 -26.77 0.33 -13.72
CA PHE A 489 -27.00 -1.11 -13.59
C PHE A 489 -28.04 -1.57 -14.61
N ASP A 490 -27.68 -2.56 -15.44
CA ASP A 490 -28.54 -3.10 -16.50
C ASP A 490 -29.13 -4.49 -16.16
N ALA A 491 -28.83 -5.02 -14.98
CA ALA A 491 -29.39 -6.28 -14.46
C ALA A 491 -29.76 -6.14 -12.97
N ALA A 492 -30.85 -6.78 -12.56
CA ALA A 492 -31.29 -6.82 -11.17
C ALA A 492 -30.41 -7.76 -10.33
N GLY A 493 -30.17 -7.40 -9.08
CA GLY A 493 -29.26 -8.09 -8.16
C GLY A 493 -28.88 -7.25 -6.95
N GLU A 494 -28.18 -7.86 -6.01
CA GLU A 494 -27.45 -7.16 -4.96
C GLU A 494 -25.98 -7.05 -5.39
N TYR A 495 -25.40 -5.87 -5.26
CA TYR A 495 -24.04 -5.55 -5.70
C TYR A 495 -23.26 -4.91 -4.55
N ASP A 496 -22.06 -5.42 -4.28
CA ASP A 496 -21.21 -4.88 -3.23
C ASP A 496 -20.42 -3.67 -3.74
N LEU A 497 -20.76 -2.48 -3.22
CA LEU A 497 -20.01 -1.26 -3.47
C LEU A 497 -18.91 -1.11 -2.42
N SER A 498 -17.70 -0.74 -2.85
CA SER A 498 -16.65 -0.34 -1.92
C SER A 498 -15.86 0.87 -2.37
N ILE A 499 -15.34 1.60 -1.38
CA ILE A 499 -14.46 2.77 -1.53
C ILE A 499 -13.43 2.74 -0.40
N GLY A 500 -12.18 2.46 -0.74
CA GLY A 500 -11.18 2.06 0.26
C GLY A 500 -11.67 0.84 1.06
N THR A 501 -11.70 0.97 2.39
CA THR A 501 -12.22 -0.07 3.31
C THR A 501 -13.72 0.07 3.64
N THR A 502 -14.39 1.12 3.16
CA THR A 502 -15.82 1.35 3.40
C THR A 502 -16.65 0.59 2.37
N THR A 503 -17.63 -0.19 2.83
CA THR A 503 -18.50 -1.01 1.97
C THR A 503 -19.99 -0.72 2.21
N THR A 504 -20.81 -0.95 1.19
CA THR A 504 -22.27 -0.92 1.27
C THR A 504 -22.86 -1.76 0.13
N THR A 505 -24.10 -2.23 0.26
CA THR A 505 -24.75 -3.07 -0.78
C THR A 505 -25.77 -2.23 -1.54
N ALA A 506 -25.58 -2.09 -2.86
CA ALA A 506 -26.58 -1.56 -3.77
C ALA A 506 -27.59 -2.65 -4.14
N VAL A 507 -28.89 -2.33 -4.07
CA VAL A 507 -29.96 -3.24 -4.48
C VAL A 507 -30.57 -2.71 -5.77
N VAL A 508 -30.50 -3.52 -6.81
CA VAL A 508 -31.06 -3.22 -8.13
C VAL A 508 -32.23 -4.15 -8.38
N GLU A 509 -33.41 -3.60 -8.60
CA GLU A 509 -34.61 -4.36 -8.95
C GLU A 509 -35.02 -4.12 -10.41
N GLU A 510 -35.83 -4.99 -11.00
CA GLU A 510 -36.51 -4.63 -12.25
C GLU A 510 -37.63 -3.61 -11.92
N PRO A 511 -37.92 -2.65 -12.83
CA PRO A 511 -39.11 -1.81 -12.72
C PRO A 511 -40.36 -2.67 -12.46
N ALA A 512 -41.25 -2.18 -11.62
CA ALA A 512 -42.51 -2.86 -11.34
C ALA A 512 -43.44 -2.83 -12.58
N ASP A 513 -44.36 -3.79 -12.66
CA ASP A 513 -45.44 -3.73 -13.64
C ASP A 513 -46.38 -2.54 -13.34
N VAL A 514 -46.98 -1.97 -14.38
CA VAL A 514 -48.02 -0.93 -14.25
C VAL A 514 -49.40 -1.55 -13.99
N ALA A 515 -50.16 -0.98 -13.06
CA ALA A 515 -51.47 -1.48 -12.64
C ALA A 515 -52.58 -0.46 -12.90
N VAL A 516 -53.65 -0.86 -13.61
CA VAL A 516 -54.80 0.02 -13.87
C VAL A 516 -55.76 0.03 -12.67
N THR A 517 -55.84 1.16 -11.97
CA THR A 517 -56.66 1.31 -10.76
C THR A 517 -58.08 1.77 -11.05
N ASP A 518 -58.28 2.57 -12.10
CA ASP A 518 -59.58 3.06 -12.56
C ASP A 518 -59.65 3.10 -14.10
N LEU A 519 -60.85 2.89 -14.66
CA LEU A 519 -61.12 2.95 -16.10
C LEU A 519 -62.48 3.59 -16.36
N THR A 520 -62.49 4.68 -17.14
CA THR A 520 -63.71 5.38 -17.55
C THR A 520 -63.81 5.52 -19.06
N ALA A 521 -65.05 5.59 -19.56
CA ALA A 521 -65.38 5.85 -20.96
C ALA A 521 -66.40 7.00 -21.02
N ALA A 522 -66.13 8.03 -21.83
CA ALA A 522 -66.94 9.24 -21.90
C ALA A 522 -67.17 9.69 -23.37
N PRO A 523 -68.43 9.84 -23.82
CA PRO A 523 -69.67 9.47 -23.13
C PRO A 523 -69.87 7.94 -23.04
N ALA A 524 -70.63 7.48 -22.05
CA ALA A 524 -71.00 6.07 -21.92
C ALA A 524 -72.10 5.62 -22.91
N ASP A 525 -72.91 6.57 -23.40
CA ASP A 525 -74.03 6.34 -24.32
C ASP A 525 -73.87 7.11 -25.66
N PRO A 526 -72.77 6.94 -26.40
CA PRO A 526 -72.51 7.68 -27.64
C PRO A 526 -73.57 7.40 -28.71
N THR A 527 -73.71 8.33 -29.65
CA THR A 527 -74.34 8.10 -30.95
C THR A 527 -73.37 7.42 -31.92
N LEU A 528 -73.88 6.75 -32.96
CA LEU A 528 -73.05 6.09 -33.98
C LEU A 528 -72.02 7.08 -34.58
N GLY A 529 -70.74 6.70 -34.61
CA GLY A 529 -69.65 7.58 -35.09
C GLY A 529 -69.25 8.73 -34.15
N GLU A 530 -69.86 8.86 -32.97
CA GLU A 530 -69.40 9.78 -31.92
C GLU A 530 -68.12 9.25 -31.26
N SER A 531 -67.16 10.14 -30.99
CA SER A 531 -65.87 9.78 -30.38
C SER A 531 -66.03 9.58 -28.87
N VAL A 532 -65.61 8.41 -28.39
CA VAL A 532 -65.56 8.08 -26.97
C VAL A 532 -64.12 8.19 -26.49
N THR A 533 -63.91 9.00 -25.46
CA THR A 533 -62.62 9.09 -24.75
C THR A 533 -62.56 8.00 -23.68
N LEU A 534 -61.57 7.13 -23.78
CA LEU A 534 -61.23 6.12 -22.78
C LEU A 534 -60.12 6.69 -21.91
N ARG A 535 -60.24 6.59 -20.58
CA ARG A 535 -59.24 7.07 -19.63
C ARG A 535 -58.93 5.99 -18.61
N ALA A 536 -57.66 5.61 -18.49
CA ALA A 536 -57.17 4.67 -17.49
C ALA A 536 -56.28 5.41 -16.49
N THR A 537 -56.53 5.24 -15.19
CA THR A 537 -55.62 5.69 -14.12
C THR A 537 -54.70 4.53 -13.77
N VAL A 538 -53.41 4.80 -13.70
CA VAL A 538 -52.34 3.81 -13.68
C VAL A 538 -51.37 4.12 -12.54
N GLU A 539 -51.06 3.11 -11.74
CA GLU A 539 -50.16 3.17 -10.57
C GLU A 539 -49.05 2.09 -10.70
N SER A 540 -47.99 2.21 -9.91
CA SER A 540 -47.00 1.13 -9.77
C SER A 540 -47.61 -0.05 -9.00
N SER A 541 -47.31 -1.28 -9.42
CA SER A 541 -47.73 -2.49 -8.69
C SER A 541 -46.90 -2.79 -7.42
N ALA A 542 -45.80 -2.08 -7.20
CA ALA A 542 -44.92 -2.23 -6.03
C ALA A 542 -44.35 -0.88 -5.57
N ASP A 543 -43.69 -0.86 -4.40
CA ASP A 543 -43.08 0.33 -3.79
C ASP A 543 -41.73 0.69 -4.44
N ARG A 544 -41.75 0.86 -5.78
CA ARG A 544 -40.61 1.24 -6.63
C ARG A 544 -41.10 1.75 -8.00
N PRO A 545 -40.24 2.40 -8.81
CA PRO A 545 -40.59 2.81 -10.17
C PRO A 545 -41.16 1.69 -11.04
N ALA A 546 -42.05 2.03 -11.96
CA ALA A 546 -42.72 1.11 -12.88
C ALA A 546 -42.53 1.50 -14.35
N ASP A 547 -42.52 0.48 -15.22
CA ASP A 547 -42.47 0.62 -16.68
C ASP A 547 -43.36 -0.45 -17.30
N GLY A 548 -44.29 -0.08 -18.18
CA GLY A 548 -45.12 -1.05 -18.89
C GLY A 548 -46.16 -0.44 -19.81
N ASP A 549 -46.77 -1.31 -20.62
CA ASP A 549 -47.71 -0.92 -21.67
C ASP A 549 -49.17 -1.07 -21.19
N VAL A 550 -49.93 0.02 -21.24
CA VAL A 550 -51.38 0.02 -20.98
C VAL A 550 -52.11 -0.12 -22.32
N THR A 551 -52.67 -1.30 -22.55
CA THR A 551 -53.46 -1.59 -23.75
C THR A 551 -54.96 -1.40 -23.48
N PHE A 552 -55.58 -0.52 -24.26
CA PHE A 552 -57.03 -0.37 -24.35
C PHE A 552 -57.57 -1.33 -25.41
N ALA A 553 -58.61 -2.08 -25.08
CA ALA A 553 -59.29 -2.97 -26.01
C ALA A 553 -60.82 -2.81 -25.98
N VAL A 554 -61.46 -3.13 -27.10
CA VAL A 554 -62.91 -3.15 -27.29
C VAL A 554 -63.31 -4.56 -27.72
N ASP A 555 -64.17 -5.22 -26.94
CA ASP A 555 -64.57 -6.63 -27.10
C ASP A 555 -63.41 -7.63 -27.29
N GLY A 556 -62.24 -7.27 -26.75
CA GLY A 556 -61.00 -8.06 -26.83
C GLY A 556 -60.05 -7.69 -27.98
N GLU A 557 -60.44 -6.77 -28.87
CA GLU A 557 -59.55 -6.26 -29.93
C GLU A 557 -58.86 -4.95 -29.49
N SER A 558 -57.53 -4.89 -29.60
CA SER A 558 -56.74 -3.73 -29.16
C SER A 558 -57.00 -2.51 -30.05
N VAL A 559 -57.31 -1.37 -29.42
CA VAL A 559 -57.52 -0.08 -30.11
C VAL A 559 -56.36 0.90 -29.91
N ALA A 560 -55.64 0.81 -28.79
CA ALA A 560 -54.44 1.59 -28.53
C ALA A 560 -53.58 0.92 -27.44
N THR A 561 -52.27 1.14 -27.50
CA THR A 561 -51.31 0.75 -26.46
C THR A 561 -50.43 1.94 -26.15
N GLU A 562 -50.43 2.39 -24.89
CA GLU A 562 -49.65 3.53 -24.41
C GLU A 562 -48.61 3.06 -23.39
N ARG A 563 -47.33 3.40 -23.59
CA ARG A 563 -46.27 3.06 -22.64
C ARG A 563 -46.26 4.05 -21.48
N VAL A 564 -46.27 3.54 -20.26
CA VAL A 564 -46.29 4.29 -19.01
C VAL A 564 -45.00 4.05 -18.26
N GLN A 565 -44.35 5.14 -17.84
CA GLN A 565 -43.22 5.14 -16.91
C GLN A 565 -43.61 5.98 -15.69
N LEU A 566 -43.39 5.43 -14.49
CA LEU A 566 -43.79 6.00 -13.22
C LEU A 566 -42.64 5.93 -12.21
N ASN A 567 -42.48 6.98 -11.40
CA ASN A 567 -41.65 6.96 -10.20
C ASN A 567 -42.49 6.56 -8.98
N ASP A 568 -43.48 7.39 -8.68
CA ASP A 568 -44.43 7.28 -7.57
C ASP A 568 -45.76 7.94 -7.97
N GLY A 569 -46.84 7.63 -7.25
CA GLY A 569 -48.18 8.12 -7.51
C GLY A 569 -48.86 7.49 -8.74
N SER A 570 -49.80 8.23 -9.33
CA SER A 570 -50.60 7.77 -10.47
C SER A 570 -50.55 8.71 -11.67
N VAL A 571 -50.67 8.13 -12.87
CA VAL A 571 -50.86 8.86 -14.13
C VAL A 571 -52.17 8.45 -14.79
N THR A 572 -52.81 9.38 -15.50
CA THR A 572 -53.95 9.06 -16.37
C THR A 572 -53.47 9.03 -17.82
N VAL A 573 -53.65 7.89 -18.49
CA VAL A 573 -53.50 7.78 -19.95
C VAL A 573 -54.87 7.78 -20.61
N GLU A 574 -54.95 8.37 -21.80
CA GLU A 574 -56.21 8.62 -22.50
C GLU A 574 -56.10 8.28 -23.98
N THR A 575 -57.13 7.66 -24.55
CA THR A 575 -57.25 7.42 -25.99
C THR A 575 -58.68 7.65 -26.48
N THR A 576 -58.89 7.73 -27.78
CA THR A 576 -60.21 7.96 -28.38
C THR A 576 -60.57 6.88 -29.39
N THR A 577 -61.77 6.33 -29.31
CA THR A 577 -62.31 5.34 -30.26
C THR A 577 -63.69 5.73 -30.77
N THR A 578 -64.11 5.16 -31.90
CA THR A 578 -65.40 5.39 -32.56
C THR A 578 -66.02 4.08 -32.98
N PHE A 579 -67.34 3.96 -32.91
CA PHE A 579 -68.06 2.72 -33.18
C PHE A 579 -68.91 2.82 -34.46
N GLU A 580 -68.79 1.83 -35.34
CA GLU A 580 -69.48 1.78 -36.65
C GLU A 580 -70.83 1.06 -36.61
N GLU A 581 -71.10 0.27 -35.58
CA GLU A 581 -72.39 -0.40 -35.34
C GLU A 581 -72.97 0.00 -33.96
N SER A 582 -74.29 -0.04 -33.82
CA SER A 582 -74.98 0.21 -32.55
C SER A 582 -75.11 -1.07 -31.73
N GLY A 583 -74.63 -1.06 -30.49
CA GLY A 583 -74.57 -2.23 -29.62
C GLY A 583 -74.03 -1.90 -28.24
N GLU A 584 -73.90 -2.93 -27.40
CA GLU A 584 -73.20 -2.86 -26.11
C GLU A 584 -71.78 -3.39 -26.32
N TYR A 585 -70.78 -2.56 -26.03
CA TYR A 585 -69.36 -2.87 -26.21
C TYR A 585 -68.65 -2.90 -24.87
N THR A 586 -67.80 -3.92 -24.65
CA THR A 586 -66.96 -4.04 -23.46
C THR A 586 -65.62 -3.38 -23.72
N VAL A 587 -65.31 -2.32 -22.98
CA VAL A 587 -63.99 -1.70 -22.99
C VAL A 587 -63.16 -2.27 -21.84
N THR A 588 -61.90 -2.63 -22.10
CA THR A 588 -60.96 -3.10 -21.08
C THR A 588 -59.63 -2.35 -21.12
N ALA A 589 -59.00 -2.18 -19.95
CA ALA A 589 -57.62 -1.73 -19.80
C ALA A 589 -57.02 -2.41 -18.56
N GLY A 590 -55.99 -3.25 -18.75
CA GLY A 590 -55.55 -4.19 -17.71
C GLY A 590 -56.72 -5.06 -17.20
N ASP A 591 -56.80 -5.26 -15.89
CA ASP A 591 -57.88 -6.00 -15.23
C ASP A 591 -59.19 -5.19 -15.06
N ARG A 592 -59.27 -3.95 -15.56
CA ARG A 592 -60.47 -3.11 -15.48
C ARG A 592 -61.31 -3.22 -16.72
N SER A 593 -62.63 -3.20 -16.53
CA SER A 593 -63.62 -3.18 -17.61
C SER A 593 -64.74 -2.17 -17.34
N THR A 594 -65.28 -1.62 -18.43
CA THR A 594 -66.47 -0.76 -18.42
C THR A 594 -67.27 -0.97 -19.72
N THR A 595 -68.49 -0.47 -19.78
CA THR A 595 -69.43 -0.75 -20.87
C THR A 595 -69.83 0.53 -21.59
N VAL A 596 -69.82 0.51 -22.92
CA VAL A 596 -70.26 1.60 -23.79
C VAL A 596 -71.48 1.16 -24.59
N SER A 597 -72.58 1.92 -24.49
CA SER A 597 -73.86 1.64 -25.15
C SER A 597 -74.07 2.55 -26.36
N VAL A 598 -73.67 2.08 -27.54
CA VAL A 598 -73.74 2.86 -28.78
C VAL A 598 -75.16 2.88 -29.33
N ARG A 599 -75.77 4.07 -29.39
CA ARG A 599 -77.14 4.27 -29.85
C ARG A 599 -77.18 4.53 -31.35
N SER A 600 -78.04 3.81 -32.07
CA SER A 600 -78.32 4.07 -33.49
C SER A 600 -78.91 5.48 -33.66
N GLU A 601 -78.49 6.20 -34.71
CA GLU A 601 -79.07 7.52 -35.01
C GLU A 601 -80.57 7.37 -35.33
N THR A 602 -81.42 7.77 -34.39
CA THR A 602 -82.86 7.84 -34.64
C THR A 602 -83.15 9.13 -35.41
N ALA A 603 -83.08 9.05 -36.73
CA ALA A 603 -83.45 10.14 -37.63
C ALA A 603 -84.89 10.57 -37.36
N THR A 604 -85.05 11.65 -36.59
CA THR A 604 -86.36 12.25 -36.29
C THR A 604 -86.86 12.94 -37.56
N PRO A 605 -87.98 12.50 -38.16
CA PRO A 605 -88.51 13.18 -39.35
C PRO A 605 -89.00 14.57 -38.95
N GLY A 606 -88.47 15.60 -39.61
CA GLY A 606 -88.81 16.99 -39.32
C GLY A 606 -90.30 17.28 -39.54
N GLY A 607 -90.95 17.85 -38.52
CA GLY A 607 -92.35 18.30 -38.56
C GLY A 607 -92.45 19.79 -38.28
N THR A 608 -92.11 20.62 -39.27
CA THR A 608 -92.41 22.07 -39.23
C THR A 608 -93.87 22.29 -39.61
N GLU A 609 -94.68 22.83 -38.71
CA GLU A 609 -95.81 23.66 -39.13
C GLU A 609 -96.16 24.76 -38.10
N SER A 610 -96.51 25.93 -38.61
CA SER A 610 -96.78 27.15 -37.83
C SER A 610 -98.26 27.31 -37.52
N GLY A 611 -98.61 27.83 -36.33
CA GLY A 611 -100.02 28.10 -35.98
C GLY A 611 -100.23 28.84 -34.66
N MET A 612 -100.06 30.17 -34.68
CA MET A 612 -100.49 31.14 -33.65
C MET A 612 -101.40 32.19 -34.34
N PRO A 613 -102.16 33.06 -33.63
CA PRO A 613 -102.54 33.08 -32.21
C PRO A 613 -104.05 33.34 -31.98
N GLN A 614 -104.52 33.34 -30.71
CA GLN A 614 -105.55 34.28 -30.24
C GLN A 614 -105.32 34.71 -28.77
N SER A 615 -105.42 36.02 -28.52
CA SER A 615 -105.58 36.67 -27.19
C SER A 615 -107.07 36.65 -26.77
N THR A 616 -107.54 37.02 -25.57
CA THR A 616 -107.12 38.02 -24.54
C THR A 616 -107.38 37.47 -23.10
N GLU A 617 -107.32 38.17 -21.95
CA GLU A 617 -107.18 39.60 -21.59
C GLU A 617 -106.58 39.78 -20.16
N GLN A 618 -106.60 41.00 -19.61
CA GLN A 618 -106.21 41.38 -18.23
C GLN A 618 -107.30 42.37 -17.68
N PRO A 619 -107.41 42.71 -16.37
CA PRO A 619 -106.44 43.62 -15.71
C PRO A 619 -106.19 43.43 -14.18
N THR A 620 -105.27 44.27 -13.70
CA THR A 620 -104.59 44.48 -12.41
C THR A 620 -105.40 44.99 -11.21
N ASP A 621 -104.94 44.76 -9.96
CA ASP A 621 -104.33 45.81 -9.10
C ASP A 621 -103.60 45.26 -7.83
N GLY A 622 -102.73 46.05 -7.17
CA GLY A 622 -101.98 45.70 -5.93
C GLY A 622 -102.28 46.66 -4.76
N PRO A 623 -101.33 47.01 -3.84
CA PRO A 623 -100.14 46.31 -3.31
C PRO A 623 -100.05 46.35 -1.75
N ASP A 624 -98.99 45.79 -1.10
CA ASP A 624 -98.38 46.41 0.11
C ASP A 624 -96.97 45.89 0.50
N ARG A 625 -96.24 46.65 1.34
CA ARG A 625 -94.84 46.47 1.84
C ARG A 625 -94.82 46.65 3.39
N PRO A 626 -93.70 46.79 4.16
CA PRO A 626 -92.24 46.53 4.00
C PRO A 626 -91.71 45.53 5.10
N THR A 627 -90.43 45.23 5.41
CA THR A 627 -89.25 46.06 5.81
C THR A 627 -87.89 45.33 5.77
N THR A 628 -86.81 46.11 5.62
CA THR A 628 -85.35 45.84 5.74
C THR A 628 -84.85 45.93 7.22
N PRO A 629 -83.52 45.91 7.60
CA PRO A 629 -82.24 45.56 6.90
C PRO A 629 -81.16 44.80 7.75
N THR A 630 -79.96 44.64 7.16
CA THR A 630 -78.60 44.79 7.78
C THR A 630 -77.71 43.55 8.02
N GLU A 631 -76.42 43.78 7.76
CA GLU A 631 -75.21 42.94 7.84
C GLU A 631 -74.83 42.45 9.25
N GLY A 632 -73.88 41.51 9.34
CA GLY A 632 -73.13 41.21 10.56
C GLY A 632 -72.08 40.11 10.40
N ALA A 633 -70.80 40.47 10.46
CA ALA A 633 -69.70 39.51 10.59
C ALA A 633 -69.56 39.01 12.03
N GLY A 634 -69.03 37.79 12.24
CA GLY A 634 -68.83 37.25 13.59
C GLY A 634 -67.92 36.02 13.64
N SER A 635 -66.74 36.19 14.24
CA SER A 635 -65.80 35.12 14.62
C SER A 635 -66.27 34.32 15.85
N GLY A 636 -65.95 33.03 15.95
CA GLY A 636 -66.20 32.20 17.13
C GLY A 636 -65.03 31.26 17.47
N PHE A 637 -64.45 31.42 18.66
CA PHE A 637 -63.39 30.58 19.25
C PHE A 637 -63.95 29.49 20.19
N GLY A 638 -63.14 28.46 20.49
CA GLY A 638 -63.32 27.51 21.60
C GLY A 638 -62.81 26.12 21.21
N VAL A 639 -61.68 25.55 21.64
CA VAL A 639 -60.94 25.53 22.93
C VAL A 639 -61.65 24.72 24.03
N SER A 640 -60.90 23.80 24.67
CA SER A 640 -61.20 22.95 25.85
C SER A 640 -61.67 21.52 25.54
N ALA A 641 -61.28 20.45 26.26
CA ALA A 641 -60.22 20.26 27.28
C ALA A 641 -60.07 18.76 27.66
N ALA A 642 -59.02 18.45 28.45
CA ALA A 642 -58.79 17.25 29.29
C ALA A 642 -58.53 15.89 28.58
N ALA A 643 -57.51 15.07 28.85
CA ALA A 643 -56.51 14.86 29.94
C ALA A 643 -56.81 13.74 30.96
N LEU A 644 -55.72 13.05 31.35
CA LEU A 644 -55.56 11.87 32.25
C LEU A 644 -56.09 10.52 31.69
N ALA A 645 -55.38 9.38 31.59
CA ALA A 645 -54.19 8.76 32.24
C ALA A 645 -54.51 7.69 33.31
N ALA A 646 -54.00 6.45 33.14
CA ALA A 646 -53.21 5.68 34.15
C ALA A 646 -53.00 4.16 33.83
N LEU A 647 -51.73 3.74 33.84
CA LEU A 647 -51.11 2.49 34.40
C LEU A 647 -51.51 1.03 33.99
N ALA A 648 -50.43 0.27 33.65
CA ALA A 648 -50.04 -1.07 34.19
C ALA A 648 -50.84 -2.36 33.84
N ALA A 649 -50.28 -3.59 33.75
CA ALA A 649 -48.89 -4.09 33.76
C ALA A 649 -48.76 -5.62 33.42
N VAL A 650 -47.73 -5.98 32.61
CA VAL A 650 -46.81 -7.18 32.66
C VAL A 650 -47.38 -8.64 32.47
N VAL A 651 -46.48 -9.60 32.11
CA VAL A 651 -46.56 -11.11 32.21
C VAL A 651 -47.07 -11.83 30.93
N LEU A 652 -46.47 -12.87 30.31
CA LEU A 652 -45.23 -13.70 30.50
C LEU A 652 -44.74 -14.36 29.16
N PHE A 653 -43.46 -14.72 29.14
CA PHE A 653 -42.69 -15.68 28.30
C PHE A 653 -43.35 -16.65 27.30
N GLY A 654 -42.58 -16.94 26.23
CA GLY A 654 -42.53 -18.24 25.54
C GLY A 654 -41.20 -18.46 24.81
N ARG A 655 -40.34 -19.36 25.30
CA ARG A 655 -39.03 -19.70 24.71
C ARG A 655 -38.94 -21.20 24.45
N ARG A 656 -38.58 -21.59 23.22
CA ARG A 656 -37.94 -22.87 22.88
C ARG A 656 -37.03 -22.63 21.67
#